data_AF-A0A921ZE08-F1
#
_entry.id   AF-A0A921ZE08-F1
#
_cell.length_a   1.000
_cell.length_b   1.000
_cell.length_c   1.000
_cell.angle_alpha   90.00
_cell.angle_beta   90.00
_cell.angle_gamma   90.00
#
_symmetry.space_group_name_H-M   'P 1'
#
loop_
_entity.id
_entity.type
_entity.pdbx_description
1 polymer ?
#
loop_
_entity_poly.entity_id
_entity_poly.type
_entity_poly.pdbx_seq_one_letter_code
_entity_poly.pdbx_strand_id
1 'polypeptide(L)'
;MDALSDDDEFARREPQISSLVATRGEAAAGGAAVQRVGAAVCCAVERFVAVGETIADDNPDVRHSMVLACKEARAAGRAIERVCTGADGAGMVSAARALLAAVTRVLLLADMVVVRQLLLAKDKVARSLDRLESVSNFAEFVRAFTEFGGGMVELARLTAERRADLRDERRRAQVAAARNVLERSTLMLLTSSKTCLRHPGSASARENRDTVFCQMRRAMDLIHYVVRDGLPGHEEHAQELKPFSDSHDQAAQWEAGTALGALRGLSAQVRASRARGGADAARRRALAATLRALVERTHDFTDSAYTSHEHRQRILALAERIAYELERLVAVAVSLEEQGSMGSGAALESACTGATGAASELERALVAAARDQARDLTPLADDAKKLASDLAHIASSCGERESERLHNIASQLHEQLDHIIEVCKLLRHIAMSETLQVSAKFAEINLRIYGPQVVTAARTLAAHPGSAAARENLDVFVDMWAWLLADAARLARELLDRTDERPDKQQYSSLPRPGKHGTTSKPLKAVRLDSDEQAKIAKSGLEMKMMSSEMDAETDRWQGAAADENNDIVKRAKNMSSMAFAMYQFTKGEGRLNTTQDLFTQAEYFAEEANRLYKIVRQFSYQVPAGSTKKELLEHLDKVPTYVQQLQFTVKEPTVGRAATFSKVDNVIQETKHLMNVISKVVTTCFDCANKGLIPLDKAINKTSANARDNSYKLDFTGLSAGGAGAGGGRGTSRDEEAGGGGGGDAKPGGSSSDTAM
;
A
#
# COMPACT_ATOMS: atom_id res chain seq x y z
N MET A 1 32.87 -32.09 -14.76
CA MET A 1 32.15 -33.05 -13.90
C MET A 1 31.02 -32.28 -13.30
N ASP A 2 29.85 -32.56 -13.84
CA ASP A 2 28.63 -31.76 -13.76
C ASP A 2 28.02 -31.79 -12.36
N ALA A 3 27.71 -30.60 -11.85
CA ALA A 3 26.74 -30.40 -10.78
C ALA A 3 25.73 -29.37 -11.33
N LEU A 4 24.77 -29.86 -12.10
CA LEU A 4 23.61 -29.10 -12.53
C LEU A 4 22.58 -29.07 -11.39
N SER A 5 22.15 -27.85 -11.11
CA SER A 5 21.29 -27.38 -10.02
C SER A 5 19.82 -27.79 -10.18
N ASP A 6 19.21 -28.17 -9.06
CA ASP A 6 17.78 -28.47 -8.88
C ASP A 6 16.80 -27.30 -9.18
N ASP A 7 17.29 -26.11 -9.53
CA ASP A 7 16.47 -24.93 -9.81
C ASP A 7 15.72 -24.99 -11.17
N ASP A 8 16.17 -25.84 -12.09
CA ASP A 8 15.54 -25.99 -13.42
C ASP A 8 14.26 -26.87 -13.38
N GLU A 9 13.98 -27.54 -12.26
CA GLU A 9 12.80 -28.42 -12.13
C GLU A 9 11.55 -27.68 -11.62
N PHE A 10 11.71 -26.48 -11.04
CA PHE A 10 10.59 -25.71 -10.48
C PHE A 10 9.88 -24.84 -11.55
N ALA A 11 10.62 -24.33 -12.53
CA ALA A 11 10.08 -23.49 -13.61
C ALA A 11 9.23 -24.26 -14.66
N ARG A 12 9.23 -25.60 -14.63
CA ARG A 12 8.51 -26.45 -15.59
C ARG A 12 7.12 -26.91 -15.12
N ARG A 13 6.68 -26.54 -13.91
CA ARG A 13 5.47 -27.13 -13.29
C ARG A 13 4.17 -26.32 -13.38
N GLU A 14 4.20 -25.05 -13.80
CA GLU A 14 2.97 -24.26 -14.01
C GLU A 14 2.22 -24.43 -15.35
N PRO A 15 2.82 -24.88 -16.49
CA PRO A 15 2.08 -24.89 -17.76
C PRO A 15 1.15 -26.11 -17.95
N GLN A 16 1.14 -27.07 -17.02
CA GLN A 16 0.45 -28.36 -17.25
C GLN A 16 -1.07 -28.30 -17.07
N ILE A 17 -1.61 -27.34 -16.31
CA ILE A 17 -3.07 -27.20 -16.15
C ILE A 17 -3.69 -26.37 -17.29
N SER A 18 -2.95 -25.42 -17.86
CA SER A 18 -3.41 -24.57 -18.96
C SER A 18 -3.49 -25.28 -20.32
N SER A 19 -2.78 -26.40 -20.52
CA SER A 19 -2.79 -27.11 -21.81
C SER A 19 -4.04 -27.97 -22.06
N LEU A 20 -4.98 -28.04 -21.10
CA LEU A 20 -6.17 -28.90 -21.17
C LEU A 20 -7.31 -28.34 -22.04
N VAL A 21 -7.23 -27.09 -22.51
CA VAL A 21 -8.35 -26.42 -23.22
C VAL A 21 -8.07 -26.19 -24.72
N ALA A 22 -6.83 -26.39 -25.19
CA ALA A 22 -6.42 -25.95 -26.53
C ALA A 22 -6.37 -27.02 -27.64
N THR A 23 -6.47 -28.32 -27.34
CA THR A 23 -6.29 -29.38 -28.36
C THR A 23 -7.62 -29.96 -28.86
N ARG A 24 -8.34 -29.20 -29.67
CA ARG A 24 -9.45 -29.73 -30.49
C ARG A 24 -9.08 -29.70 -31.97
N GLY A 25 -8.28 -30.68 -32.40
CA GLY A 25 -7.97 -30.92 -33.81
C GLY A 25 -6.73 -31.78 -34.00
N GLU A 26 -6.85 -33.10 -33.87
CA GLU A 26 -6.08 -34.16 -34.58
C GLU A 26 -6.41 -35.53 -33.95
N ALA A 27 -7.37 -36.23 -34.57
CA ALA A 27 -8.11 -37.34 -33.99
C ALA A 27 -7.37 -38.70 -33.90
N ALA A 28 -6.03 -38.72 -33.86
CA ALA A 28 -5.28 -39.96 -33.60
C ALA A 28 -4.01 -39.76 -32.75
N ALA A 29 -3.44 -38.55 -32.70
CA ALA A 29 -2.28 -38.21 -31.85
C ALA A 29 -2.66 -37.52 -30.52
N GLY A 30 -3.87 -36.96 -30.41
CA GLY A 30 -4.32 -36.19 -29.25
C GLY A 30 -4.55 -37.00 -27.97
N GLY A 31 -4.95 -38.28 -28.07
CA GLY A 31 -5.23 -39.13 -26.90
C GLY A 31 -4.01 -39.35 -26.00
N ALA A 32 -2.85 -39.66 -26.60
CA ALA A 32 -1.61 -39.87 -25.87
C ALA A 32 -1.06 -38.57 -25.24
N ALA A 33 -1.33 -37.41 -25.83
CA ALA A 33 -0.94 -36.12 -25.26
C ALA A 33 -1.80 -35.77 -24.03
N VAL A 34 -3.13 -35.94 -24.12
CA VAL A 34 -4.05 -35.68 -23.00
C VAL A 34 -3.80 -36.64 -21.83
N GLN A 35 -3.52 -37.90 -22.12
CA GLN A 35 -3.11 -38.89 -21.11
C GLN A 35 -1.82 -38.49 -20.39
N ARG A 36 -0.79 -38.06 -21.12
CA ARG A 36 0.46 -37.56 -20.52
C ARG A 36 0.23 -36.35 -19.62
N VAL A 37 -0.65 -35.43 -20.00
CA VAL A 37 -1.01 -34.26 -19.17
C VAL A 37 -1.74 -34.70 -17.90
N GLY A 38 -2.71 -35.61 -18.00
CA GLY A 38 -3.42 -36.15 -16.82
C GLY A 38 -2.48 -36.82 -15.83
N ALA A 39 -1.56 -37.66 -16.32
CA ALA A 39 -0.54 -38.29 -15.49
C ALA A 39 0.43 -37.28 -14.87
N ALA A 40 0.82 -36.23 -15.61
CA ALA A 40 1.70 -35.18 -15.11
C ALA A 40 1.03 -34.36 -14.00
N VAL A 41 -0.25 -34.00 -14.17
CA VAL A 41 -1.04 -33.34 -13.13
C VAL A 41 -1.15 -34.23 -11.89
N CYS A 42 -1.47 -35.51 -12.03
CA CYS A 42 -1.52 -36.43 -10.89
C CYS A 42 -0.18 -36.53 -10.17
N CYS A 43 0.92 -36.61 -10.91
CA CYS A 43 2.28 -36.64 -10.34
C CYS A 43 2.62 -35.33 -9.60
N ALA A 44 2.25 -34.17 -10.13
CA ALA A 44 2.43 -32.88 -9.46
C ALA A 44 1.61 -32.81 -8.16
N VAL A 45 0.37 -33.30 -8.18
CA VAL A 45 -0.49 -33.37 -7.00
C VAL A 45 0.08 -34.28 -5.93
N GLU A 46 0.64 -35.45 -6.29
CA GLU A 46 1.27 -36.34 -5.29
C GLU A 46 2.48 -35.68 -4.63
N ARG A 47 3.31 -34.93 -5.37
CA ARG A 47 4.41 -34.14 -4.78
C ARG A 47 3.91 -33.03 -3.86
N PHE A 48 2.86 -32.31 -4.28
CA PHE A 48 2.23 -31.27 -3.48
C PHE A 48 1.62 -31.81 -2.18
N VAL A 49 0.91 -32.93 -2.27
CA VAL A 49 0.31 -33.60 -1.12
C VAL A 49 1.37 -34.15 -0.17
N ALA A 50 2.48 -34.69 -0.66
CA ALA A 50 3.57 -35.16 0.20
C ALA A 50 4.09 -34.03 1.11
N VAL A 51 4.25 -32.80 0.57
CA VAL A 51 4.61 -31.63 1.39
C VAL A 51 3.52 -31.30 2.42
N GLY A 52 2.25 -31.34 2.02
CA GLY A 52 1.12 -31.13 2.92
C GLY A 52 1.03 -32.17 4.05
N GLU A 53 1.32 -33.44 3.76
CA GLU A 53 1.37 -34.53 4.74
C GLU A 53 2.53 -34.36 5.72
N THR A 54 3.72 -33.94 5.26
CA THR A 54 4.84 -33.56 6.16
C THR A 54 4.45 -32.40 7.08
N ILE A 55 3.83 -31.34 6.55
CA ILE A 55 3.33 -30.22 7.36
C ILE A 55 2.30 -30.71 8.38
N ALA A 56 1.44 -31.65 8.00
CA ALA A 56 0.44 -32.23 8.90
C ALA A 56 1.06 -33.01 10.07
N ASP A 57 2.14 -33.75 9.82
CA ASP A 57 2.82 -34.52 10.87
C ASP A 57 3.58 -33.62 11.85
N ASP A 58 4.13 -32.51 11.37
CA ASP A 58 4.80 -31.51 12.21
C ASP A 58 3.82 -30.62 13.02
N ASN A 59 2.54 -30.58 12.64
CA ASN A 59 1.54 -29.67 13.23
C ASN A 59 0.25 -30.43 13.65
N PRO A 60 0.21 -30.99 14.88
CA PRO A 60 -0.88 -31.85 15.34
C PRO A 60 -2.27 -31.21 15.32
N ASP A 61 -2.34 -29.89 15.48
CA ASP A 61 -3.55 -29.08 15.53
C ASP A 61 -4.27 -28.96 14.17
N VAL A 62 -3.52 -28.87 13.06
CA VAL A 62 -4.08 -28.84 11.70
C VAL A 62 -4.05 -30.20 11.02
N ARG A 63 -3.40 -31.19 11.64
CA ARG A 63 -3.13 -32.51 11.06
C ARG A 63 -4.36 -33.16 10.42
N HIS A 64 -5.47 -33.21 11.15
CA HIS A 64 -6.70 -33.84 10.67
C HIS A 64 -7.23 -33.16 9.38
N SER A 65 -7.38 -31.85 9.42
CA SER A 65 -7.87 -31.03 8.30
C SER A 65 -6.93 -31.06 7.10
N MET A 66 -5.61 -31.02 7.36
CA MET A 66 -4.58 -31.05 6.33
C MET A 66 -4.55 -32.40 5.60
N VAL A 67 -4.57 -33.51 6.36
CA VAL A 67 -4.62 -34.86 5.79
C VAL A 67 -5.90 -35.06 4.97
N LEU A 68 -7.05 -34.54 5.43
CA LEU A 68 -8.29 -34.63 4.67
C LEU A 68 -8.22 -33.86 3.35
N ALA A 69 -7.75 -32.60 3.38
CA ALA A 69 -7.58 -31.79 2.17
C ALA A 69 -6.57 -32.43 1.19
N CYS A 70 -5.50 -33.02 1.71
CA CYS A 70 -4.52 -33.79 0.95
C CYS A 70 -5.13 -35.02 0.26
N LYS A 71 -5.97 -35.79 0.98
CA LYS A 71 -6.71 -36.93 0.42
C LYS A 71 -7.66 -36.50 -0.70
N GLU A 72 -8.38 -35.39 -0.50
CA GLU A 72 -9.27 -34.83 -1.53
C GLU A 72 -8.49 -34.36 -2.77
N ALA A 73 -7.34 -33.69 -2.59
CA ALA A 73 -6.48 -33.26 -3.69
C ALA A 73 -5.98 -34.48 -4.48
N ARG A 74 -5.49 -35.52 -3.79
CA ARG A 74 -5.04 -36.78 -4.39
C ARG A 74 -6.17 -37.46 -5.18
N ALA A 75 -7.38 -37.51 -4.62
CA ALA A 75 -8.55 -38.07 -5.30
C ALA A 75 -8.92 -37.28 -6.57
N ALA A 76 -8.87 -35.95 -6.52
CA ALA A 76 -9.14 -35.09 -7.66
C ALA A 76 -8.06 -35.20 -8.75
N GLY A 77 -6.78 -35.31 -8.37
CA GLY A 77 -5.67 -35.56 -9.31
C GLY A 77 -5.85 -36.87 -10.07
N ARG A 78 -6.20 -37.95 -9.37
CA ARG A 78 -6.53 -39.25 -9.99
C ARG A 78 -7.79 -39.19 -10.86
N ALA A 79 -8.78 -38.39 -10.48
CA ALA A 79 -9.97 -38.20 -11.30
C ALA A 79 -9.63 -37.51 -12.63
N ILE A 80 -8.76 -36.50 -12.62
CA ILE A 80 -8.25 -35.86 -13.85
C ILE A 80 -7.51 -36.87 -14.73
N GLU A 81 -6.61 -37.67 -14.16
CA GLU A 81 -5.88 -38.72 -14.90
C GLU A 81 -6.83 -39.75 -15.55
N ARG A 82 -7.87 -40.19 -14.82
CA ARG A 82 -8.90 -41.10 -15.37
C ARG A 82 -9.72 -40.47 -16.49
N VAL A 83 -10.13 -39.21 -16.33
CA VAL A 83 -10.87 -38.50 -17.38
C VAL A 83 -9.99 -38.28 -18.62
N CYS A 84 -8.68 -38.09 -18.44
CA CYS A 84 -7.72 -37.98 -19.54
C CYS A 84 -7.43 -39.31 -20.25
N THR A 85 -7.70 -40.45 -19.61
CA THR A 85 -7.51 -41.80 -20.19
C THR A 85 -8.78 -42.35 -20.84
N GLY A 86 -9.97 -41.90 -20.41
CA GLY A 86 -11.25 -42.21 -21.04
C GLY A 86 -11.61 -41.29 -22.22
N ALA A 87 -12.46 -41.76 -23.13
CA ALA A 87 -12.94 -40.99 -24.30
C ALA A 87 -14.00 -39.93 -23.97
N ASP A 88 -14.48 -39.87 -22.72
CA ASP A 88 -15.56 -38.98 -22.28
C ASP A 88 -15.02 -37.79 -21.47
N GLY A 89 -14.88 -36.63 -22.14
CA GLY A 89 -14.43 -35.37 -21.53
C GLY A 89 -15.46 -34.70 -20.59
N ALA A 90 -16.63 -35.31 -20.36
CA ALA A 90 -17.75 -34.73 -19.62
C ALA A 90 -17.46 -34.49 -18.11
N GLY A 91 -16.42 -35.12 -17.55
CA GLY A 91 -16.04 -34.97 -16.14
C GLY A 91 -14.90 -33.99 -15.85
N MET A 92 -14.21 -33.45 -16.87
CA MET A 92 -12.93 -32.74 -16.69
C MET A 92 -13.10 -31.45 -15.87
N VAL A 93 -14.13 -30.66 -16.16
CA VAL A 93 -14.38 -29.38 -15.47
C VAL A 93 -14.70 -29.62 -13.99
N SER A 94 -15.44 -30.70 -13.68
CA SER A 94 -15.77 -31.05 -12.30
C SER A 94 -14.53 -31.51 -11.52
N ALA A 95 -13.71 -32.37 -12.12
CA ALA A 95 -12.45 -32.83 -11.53
C ALA A 95 -11.45 -31.69 -11.32
N ALA A 96 -11.34 -30.75 -12.28
CA ALA A 96 -10.48 -29.57 -12.16
C ALA A 96 -10.96 -28.60 -11.07
N ARG A 97 -12.28 -28.38 -10.94
CA ARG A 97 -12.84 -27.57 -9.85
C ARG A 97 -12.61 -28.20 -8.47
N ALA A 98 -12.78 -29.52 -8.37
CA ALA A 98 -12.51 -30.26 -7.15
C ALA A 98 -11.02 -30.17 -6.77
N LEU A 99 -10.12 -30.30 -7.75
CA LEU A 99 -8.68 -30.14 -7.51
C LEU A 99 -8.35 -28.73 -7.03
N LEU A 100 -8.85 -27.70 -7.70
CA LEU A 100 -8.62 -26.31 -7.29
C LEU A 100 -9.11 -26.07 -5.86
N ALA A 101 -10.31 -26.52 -5.52
CA ALA A 101 -10.87 -26.37 -4.18
C ALA A 101 -10.02 -27.09 -3.12
N ALA A 102 -9.56 -28.31 -3.39
CA ALA A 102 -8.72 -29.08 -2.46
C ALA A 102 -7.32 -28.47 -2.30
N VAL A 103 -6.67 -28.08 -3.40
CA VAL A 103 -5.36 -27.40 -3.38
C VAL A 103 -5.43 -26.07 -2.64
N THR A 104 -6.46 -25.25 -2.89
CA THR A 104 -6.67 -24.02 -2.13
C THR A 104 -6.84 -24.29 -0.64
N ARG A 105 -7.55 -25.36 -0.26
CA ARG A 105 -7.71 -25.72 1.16
C ARG A 105 -6.39 -26.12 1.81
N VAL A 106 -5.55 -26.89 1.13
CA VAL A 106 -4.18 -27.22 1.59
C VAL A 106 -3.33 -25.95 1.75
N LEU A 107 -3.35 -25.05 0.76
CA LEU A 107 -2.60 -23.79 0.82
C LEU A 107 -3.06 -22.88 1.97
N LEU A 108 -4.37 -22.78 2.22
CA LEU A 108 -4.91 -22.02 3.34
C LEU A 108 -4.49 -22.60 4.69
N LEU A 109 -4.52 -23.93 4.85
CA LEU A 109 -4.05 -24.59 6.06
C LEU A 109 -2.54 -24.41 6.26
N ALA A 110 -1.76 -24.45 5.19
CA ALA A 110 -0.32 -24.18 5.25
C ALA A 110 -0.05 -22.71 5.66
N ASP A 111 -0.80 -21.75 5.11
CA ASP A 111 -0.71 -20.33 5.50
C ASP A 111 -1.03 -20.13 6.98
N MET A 112 -2.06 -20.81 7.49
CA MET A 112 -2.43 -20.78 8.92
C MET A 112 -1.28 -21.26 9.81
N VAL A 113 -0.57 -22.32 9.40
CA VAL A 113 0.61 -22.82 10.13
C VAL A 113 1.72 -21.77 10.15
N VAL A 114 2.03 -21.15 9.01
CA VAL A 114 3.07 -20.09 8.92
C VAL A 114 2.71 -18.90 9.80
N VAL A 115 1.46 -18.45 9.77
CA VAL A 115 0.98 -17.36 10.64
C VAL A 115 1.09 -17.76 12.11
N ARG A 116 0.72 -18.99 12.48
CA ARG A 116 0.84 -19.49 13.85
C ARG A 116 2.29 -19.51 14.32
N GLN A 117 3.23 -19.97 13.49
CA GLN A 117 4.67 -19.94 13.80
C GLN A 117 5.16 -18.51 14.06
N LEU A 118 4.75 -17.55 13.22
CA LEU A 118 5.07 -16.13 13.42
C LEU A 118 4.53 -15.62 14.75
N LEU A 119 3.28 -15.91 15.08
CA LEU A 119 2.66 -15.48 16.34
C LEU A 119 3.35 -16.12 17.57
N LEU A 120 3.72 -17.40 17.49
CA LEU A 120 4.48 -18.06 18.55
C LEU A 120 5.86 -17.42 18.75
N ALA A 121 6.55 -17.05 17.66
CA ALA A 121 7.81 -16.32 17.74
C ALA A 121 7.61 -14.93 18.36
N LYS A 122 6.54 -14.20 17.99
CA LYS A 122 6.17 -12.92 18.61
C LYS A 122 5.94 -13.08 20.12
N ASP A 123 5.19 -14.08 20.54
CA ASP A 123 4.87 -14.30 21.95
C ASP A 123 6.11 -14.71 22.76
N LYS A 124 7.01 -15.47 22.15
CA LYS A 124 8.32 -15.80 22.74
C LYS A 124 9.16 -14.54 22.96
N VAL A 125 9.23 -13.65 21.97
CA VAL A 125 9.92 -12.35 22.09
C VAL A 125 9.26 -11.48 23.15
N ALA A 126 7.92 -11.40 23.18
CA ALA A 126 7.19 -10.62 24.18
C ALA A 126 7.47 -11.08 25.61
N ARG A 127 7.42 -12.40 25.88
CA ARG A 127 7.80 -12.96 27.19
C ARG A 127 9.26 -12.70 27.54
N SER A 128 10.16 -12.77 26.56
CA SER A 128 11.58 -12.46 26.78
C SER A 128 11.79 -10.97 27.09
N LEU A 129 10.97 -10.09 26.51
CA LEU A 129 10.97 -8.66 26.80
C LEU A 129 10.44 -8.39 28.22
N ASP A 130 9.37 -9.04 28.67
CA ASP A 130 8.89 -8.96 30.07
C ASP A 130 9.98 -9.37 31.06
N ARG A 131 10.70 -10.46 30.75
CA ARG A 131 11.82 -10.90 31.57
C ARG A 131 12.90 -9.84 31.65
N LEU A 132 13.29 -9.21 30.53
CA LEU A 132 14.30 -8.16 30.50
C LEU A 132 13.95 -6.96 31.39
N GLU A 133 12.67 -6.57 31.43
CA GLU A 133 12.20 -5.43 32.22
C GLU A 133 12.28 -5.70 33.74
N SER A 134 12.10 -6.97 34.13
CA SER A 134 12.09 -7.41 35.53
C SER A 134 13.49 -7.65 36.14
N VAL A 135 14.54 -7.68 35.31
CA VAL A 135 15.89 -7.97 35.78
C VAL A 135 16.41 -6.85 36.70
N SER A 136 16.99 -7.23 37.84
CA SER A 136 17.54 -6.32 38.84
C SER A 136 19.05 -6.14 38.79
N ASN A 137 19.77 -6.95 38.01
CA ASN A 137 21.24 -6.86 37.88
C ASN A 137 21.74 -6.98 36.44
N PHE A 138 22.86 -6.31 36.15
CA PHE A 138 23.35 -6.18 34.78
C PHE A 138 23.87 -7.49 34.17
N ALA A 139 24.42 -8.40 34.97
CA ALA A 139 24.93 -9.68 34.48
C ALA A 139 23.80 -10.59 33.98
N GLU A 140 22.70 -10.67 34.72
CA GLU A 140 21.49 -11.36 34.28
C GLU A 140 20.85 -10.66 33.08
N PHE A 141 20.89 -9.33 33.04
CA PHE A 141 20.35 -8.58 31.91
C PHE A 141 21.05 -8.95 30.62
N VAL A 142 22.39 -9.01 30.61
CA VAL A 142 23.17 -9.39 29.42
C VAL A 142 22.85 -10.83 28.97
N ARG A 143 22.65 -11.76 29.90
CA ARG A 143 22.22 -13.14 29.57
C ARG A 143 20.83 -13.16 28.94
N ALA A 144 19.86 -12.52 29.58
CA ALA A 144 18.50 -12.40 29.06
C ALA A 144 18.45 -11.64 27.71
N PHE A 145 19.30 -10.64 27.52
CA PHE A 145 19.37 -9.84 26.29
C PHE A 145 19.93 -10.66 25.12
N THR A 146 20.85 -11.59 25.41
CA THR A 146 21.37 -12.52 24.40
C THR A 146 20.28 -13.48 23.91
N GLU A 147 19.50 -14.04 24.84
CA GLU A 147 18.36 -14.91 24.52
C GLU A 147 17.27 -14.14 23.75
N PHE A 148 16.95 -12.93 24.19
CA PHE A 148 16.05 -12.01 23.50
C PHE A 148 16.50 -11.73 22.06
N GLY A 149 17.79 -11.44 21.86
CA GLY A 149 18.38 -11.19 20.54
C GLY A 149 18.18 -12.36 19.58
N GLY A 150 18.34 -13.61 20.05
CA GLY A 150 18.05 -14.81 19.26
C GLY A 150 16.58 -14.87 18.81
N GLY A 151 15.65 -14.59 19.71
CA GLY A 151 14.21 -14.51 19.38
C GLY A 151 13.88 -13.39 18.39
N MET A 152 14.53 -12.23 18.52
CA MET A 152 14.35 -11.10 17.60
C MET A 152 14.81 -11.41 16.17
N VAL A 153 15.91 -12.16 15.99
CA VAL A 153 16.37 -12.60 14.66
C VAL A 153 15.35 -13.53 14.01
N GLU A 154 14.83 -14.49 14.79
CA GLU A 154 13.77 -15.40 14.34
C GLU A 154 12.51 -14.64 13.91
N LEU A 155 12.04 -13.70 14.74
CA LEU A 155 10.89 -12.86 14.43
C LEU A 155 11.14 -11.96 13.22
N ALA A 156 12.33 -11.39 13.06
CA ALA A 156 12.70 -10.55 11.92
C ALA A 156 12.64 -11.34 10.59
N ARG A 157 13.08 -12.61 10.59
CA ARG A 157 12.98 -13.49 9.42
C ARG A 157 11.52 -13.79 9.07
N LEU A 158 10.74 -14.27 10.05
CA LEU A 158 9.33 -14.66 9.83
C LEU A 158 8.47 -13.47 9.38
N THR A 159 8.68 -12.29 9.96
CA THR A 159 7.97 -11.07 9.55
C THR A 159 8.43 -10.55 8.19
N ALA A 160 9.64 -10.91 7.72
CA ALA A 160 10.08 -10.61 6.34
C ALA A 160 9.40 -11.46 5.30
N GLU A 161 9.33 -12.76 5.54
CA GLU A 161 8.64 -13.71 4.69
C GLU A 161 7.15 -13.35 4.61
N ARG A 162 6.48 -13.17 5.76
CA ARG A 162 5.07 -12.77 5.77
C ARG A 162 4.81 -11.45 5.05
N ARG A 163 5.70 -10.46 5.18
CA ARG A 163 5.58 -9.20 4.44
C ARG A 163 5.68 -9.41 2.93
N ALA A 164 6.50 -10.34 2.46
CA ALA A 164 6.60 -10.64 1.02
C ALA A 164 5.31 -11.30 0.50
N ASP A 165 4.64 -12.10 1.33
CA ASP A 165 3.41 -12.81 0.97
C ASP A 165 2.14 -11.94 1.01
N LEU A 166 2.14 -10.88 1.83
CA LEU A 166 1.01 -9.96 1.95
C LEU A 166 0.72 -9.23 0.63
N ARG A 167 -0.52 -9.34 0.14
CA ARG A 167 -0.93 -8.66 -1.12
C ARG A 167 -1.24 -7.18 -0.94
N ASP A 168 -1.89 -6.84 0.17
CA ASP A 168 -2.28 -5.48 0.52
C ASP A 168 -1.03 -4.60 0.74
N GLU A 169 -0.94 -3.50 -0.02
CA GLU A 169 0.21 -2.59 0.02
C GLU A 169 0.34 -1.89 1.37
N ARG A 170 -0.76 -1.40 1.94
CA ARG A 170 -0.80 -0.78 3.25
C ARG A 170 -0.32 -1.73 4.34
N ARG A 171 -0.81 -2.97 4.35
CA ARG A 171 -0.38 -4.00 5.32
C ARG A 171 1.11 -4.27 5.22
N ARG A 172 1.65 -4.39 4.00
CA ARG A 172 3.09 -4.55 3.77
C ARG A 172 3.89 -3.38 4.35
N ALA A 173 3.43 -2.15 4.13
CA ALA A 173 4.07 -0.95 4.66
C ALA A 173 4.00 -0.90 6.20
N GLN A 174 2.88 -1.31 6.80
CA GLN A 174 2.72 -1.39 8.26
C GLN A 174 3.71 -2.36 8.90
N VAL A 175 3.84 -3.57 8.34
CA VAL A 175 4.83 -4.55 8.83
C VAL A 175 6.25 -4.03 8.65
N ALA A 176 6.56 -3.38 7.51
CA ALA A 176 7.88 -2.79 7.30
C ALA A 176 8.22 -1.73 8.36
N ALA A 177 7.28 -0.84 8.66
CA ALA A 177 7.48 0.20 9.65
C ALA A 177 7.58 -0.34 11.08
N ALA A 178 6.74 -1.32 11.46
CA ALA A 178 6.84 -2.00 12.75
C ALA A 178 8.21 -2.68 12.94
N ARG A 179 8.72 -3.32 11.89
CA ARG A 179 10.06 -3.92 11.91
C ARG A 179 11.15 -2.88 12.10
N ASN A 180 11.08 -1.74 11.41
CA ASN A 180 12.04 -0.65 11.61
C ASN A 180 12.06 -0.16 13.07
N VAL A 181 10.88 -0.03 13.71
CA VAL A 181 10.79 0.32 15.13
C VAL A 181 11.48 -0.76 15.98
N LEU A 182 11.19 -2.04 15.77
CA LEU A 182 11.82 -3.13 16.53
C LEU A 182 13.34 -3.18 16.37
N GLU A 183 13.85 -3.04 15.15
CA GLU A 183 15.28 -3.02 14.85
C GLU A 183 15.98 -1.87 15.59
N ARG A 184 15.41 -0.66 15.54
CA ARG A 184 15.96 0.54 16.19
C ARG A 184 15.86 0.46 17.71
N SER A 185 14.71 0.10 18.25
CA SER A 185 14.50 -0.06 19.69
C SER A 185 15.44 -1.11 20.30
N THR A 186 15.78 -2.17 19.55
CA THR A 186 16.76 -3.19 20.00
C THR A 186 18.14 -2.59 20.26
N LEU A 187 18.58 -1.60 19.44
CA LEU A 187 19.86 -0.91 19.63
C LEU A 187 19.87 -0.04 20.91
N MET A 188 18.70 0.48 21.30
CA MET A 188 18.53 1.37 22.45
C MET A 188 18.25 0.62 23.76
N LEU A 189 17.77 -0.62 23.66
CA LEU A 189 17.29 -1.41 24.80
C LEU A 189 18.41 -1.68 25.81
N LEU A 190 19.62 -1.96 25.34
CA LEU A 190 20.78 -2.22 26.19
C LEU A 190 21.20 -0.98 26.97
N THR A 191 21.40 0.16 26.29
CA THR A 191 21.93 1.38 26.90
C THR A 191 20.92 2.01 27.87
N SER A 192 19.64 2.04 27.52
CA SER A 192 18.57 2.54 28.39
C SER A 192 18.39 1.69 29.65
N SER A 193 18.41 0.36 29.52
CA SER A 193 18.32 -0.57 30.66
C SER A 193 19.57 -0.54 31.53
N LYS A 194 20.77 -0.49 30.93
CA LYS A 194 22.05 -0.32 31.64
C LYS A 194 22.04 0.95 32.47
N THR A 195 21.53 2.05 31.92
CA THR A 195 21.45 3.34 32.62
C THR A 195 20.48 3.28 33.80
N CYS A 196 19.31 2.68 33.63
CA CYS A 196 18.36 2.43 34.73
C CYS A 196 18.94 1.60 35.87
N LEU A 197 19.65 0.51 35.53
CA LEU A 197 20.28 -0.36 36.52
C LEU A 197 21.42 0.33 37.27
N ARG A 198 22.11 1.28 36.61
CA ARG A 198 23.17 2.09 37.24
C ARG A 198 22.63 3.22 38.10
N HIS A 199 21.47 3.78 37.73
CA HIS A 199 20.82 4.89 38.44
C HIS A 199 19.35 4.59 38.76
N PRO A 200 19.04 3.67 39.69
CA PRO A 200 17.66 3.21 39.93
C PRO A 200 16.68 4.31 40.39
N GLY A 201 17.21 5.36 41.03
CA GLY A 201 16.45 6.52 41.50
C GLY A 201 16.22 7.60 40.43
N SER A 202 16.80 7.47 39.24
CA SER A 202 16.60 8.44 38.15
C SER A 202 15.29 8.17 37.43
N ALA A 203 14.31 9.05 37.63
CA ALA A 203 13.03 8.99 36.92
C ALA A 203 13.21 9.14 35.40
N SER A 204 14.13 10.00 34.97
CA SER A 204 14.43 10.22 33.55
C SER A 204 15.09 9.00 32.89
N ALA A 205 15.99 8.30 33.59
CA ALA A 205 16.54 7.05 33.08
C ALA A 205 15.42 6.02 32.84
N ARG A 206 14.51 5.90 33.82
CA ARG A 206 13.37 4.98 33.77
C ARG A 206 12.43 5.29 32.62
N GLU A 207 12.09 6.57 32.43
CA GLU A 207 11.26 7.02 31.32
C GLU A 207 11.86 6.67 29.94
N ASN A 208 13.16 6.88 29.75
CA ASN A 208 13.85 6.46 28.52
C ASN A 208 13.70 4.97 28.27
N ARG A 209 13.97 4.14 29.27
CA ARG A 209 13.84 2.68 29.17
C ARG A 209 12.41 2.29 28.86
N ASP A 210 11.46 2.74 29.66
CA ASP A 210 10.06 2.35 29.56
C ASP A 210 9.47 2.76 28.21
N THR A 211 9.93 3.89 27.63
CA THR A 211 9.59 4.29 26.25
C THR A 211 10.03 3.24 25.23
N VAL A 212 11.28 2.74 25.31
CA VAL A 212 11.79 1.70 24.40
C VAL A 212 10.96 0.42 24.53
N PHE A 213 10.71 -0.06 25.75
CA PHE A 213 9.89 -1.26 25.98
C PHE A 213 8.48 -1.09 25.43
N CYS A 214 7.84 0.05 25.70
CA CYS A 214 6.50 0.36 25.20
C CYS A 214 6.45 0.36 23.66
N GLN A 215 7.44 0.97 22.99
CA GLN A 215 7.48 0.98 21.52
C GLN A 215 7.68 -0.41 20.91
N MET A 216 8.51 -1.26 21.54
CA MET A 216 8.69 -2.63 21.08
C MET A 216 7.39 -3.45 21.19
N ARG A 217 6.65 -3.31 22.30
CA ARG A 217 5.33 -3.94 22.46
C ARG A 217 4.35 -3.46 21.41
N ARG A 218 4.21 -2.15 21.23
CA ARG A 218 3.33 -1.54 20.22
C ARG A 218 3.65 -2.02 18.80
N ALA A 219 4.94 -2.13 18.45
CA ALA A 219 5.36 -2.64 17.15
C ALA A 219 5.02 -4.14 16.97
N MET A 220 5.22 -4.96 17.99
CA MET A 220 4.83 -6.37 17.96
C MET A 220 3.31 -6.56 17.89
N ASP A 221 2.54 -5.71 18.56
CA ASP A 221 1.08 -5.75 18.53
C ASP A 221 0.53 -5.31 17.18
N LEU A 222 1.16 -4.33 16.52
CA LEU A 222 0.83 -4.00 15.14
C LEU A 222 1.13 -5.16 14.18
N ILE A 223 2.27 -5.86 14.35
CA ILE A 223 2.58 -7.06 13.56
C ILE A 223 1.50 -8.12 13.77
N HIS A 224 1.11 -8.37 15.03
CA HIS A 224 0.03 -9.30 15.36
C HIS A 224 -1.27 -8.92 14.65
N TYR A 225 -1.68 -7.66 14.77
CA TYR A 225 -2.90 -7.13 14.14
C TYR A 225 -2.88 -7.34 12.62
N VAL A 226 -1.82 -6.89 11.95
CA VAL A 226 -1.73 -6.91 10.48
C VAL A 226 -1.68 -8.33 9.93
N VAL A 227 -1.02 -9.25 10.62
CA VAL A 227 -0.86 -10.64 10.18
C VAL A 227 -2.12 -11.49 10.42
N ARG A 228 -2.91 -11.17 11.45
CA ARG A 228 -4.18 -11.87 11.74
C ARG A 228 -5.37 -11.37 10.94
N ASP A 229 -5.41 -10.08 10.66
CA ASP A 229 -6.52 -9.44 9.97
C ASP A 229 -6.54 -9.88 8.49
N GLY A 230 -7.52 -10.73 8.16
CA GLY A 230 -7.62 -11.49 6.89
C GLY A 230 -7.85 -13.01 7.04
N LEU A 231 -7.77 -13.56 8.27
CA LEU A 231 -8.06 -14.98 8.54
C LEU A 231 -9.55 -15.25 8.83
N PRO A 232 -10.15 -16.34 8.31
CA PRO A 232 -11.52 -16.73 8.64
C PRO A 232 -11.63 -17.11 10.14
N GLY A 233 -12.64 -16.59 10.84
CA GLY A 233 -12.92 -16.86 12.27
C GLY A 233 -12.57 -15.73 13.25
N HIS A 234 -12.12 -14.57 12.76
CA HIS A 234 -11.67 -13.46 13.62
C HIS A 234 -12.80 -12.60 14.23
N GLU A 235 -14.07 -12.85 13.87
CA GLU A 235 -15.21 -12.13 14.47
C GLU A 235 -15.50 -12.61 15.91
N GLU A 236 -15.16 -13.84 16.27
CA GLU A 236 -15.53 -14.42 17.57
C GLU A 236 -14.49 -14.21 18.70
N HIS A 237 -13.21 -13.98 18.38
CA HIS A 237 -12.12 -13.90 19.37
C HIS A 237 -11.52 -12.51 19.55
N ALA A 238 -12.00 -11.51 18.80
CA ALA A 238 -11.61 -10.11 18.99
C ALA A 238 -12.13 -9.51 20.33
N GLN A 239 -13.06 -10.19 20.99
CA GLN A 239 -13.69 -9.72 22.24
C GLN A 239 -12.80 -9.90 23.50
N GLU A 240 -11.83 -10.84 23.49
CA GLU A 240 -11.08 -11.22 24.70
C GLU A 240 -9.67 -10.64 24.82
N LEU A 241 -9.00 -10.31 23.70
CA LEU A 241 -7.75 -9.55 23.73
C LEU A 241 -8.06 -8.06 23.59
N LYS A 242 -8.50 -7.40 24.67
CA LYS A 242 -8.45 -5.94 24.74
C LYS A 242 -6.98 -5.51 24.65
N PRO A 243 -6.52 -4.89 23.55
CA PRO A 243 -5.23 -4.25 23.57
C PRO A 243 -5.35 -3.02 24.50
N PHE A 244 -4.28 -2.69 25.21
CA PHE A 244 -4.19 -1.54 26.11
C PHE A 244 -4.84 -0.30 25.47
N SER A 245 -5.59 0.48 26.25
CA SER A 245 -6.66 1.41 25.83
C SER A 245 -6.28 2.54 24.85
N ASP A 246 -5.00 2.69 24.47
CA ASP A 246 -4.53 3.66 23.46
C ASP A 246 -4.66 3.16 22.01
N SER A 247 -4.89 1.86 21.82
CA SER A 247 -4.86 1.21 20.49
C SER A 247 -6.09 1.52 19.63
N HIS A 248 -7.24 1.76 20.26
CA HIS A 248 -8.51 2.02 19.57
C HIS A 248 -8.56 3.42 18.94
N ASP A 249 -8.01 4.44 19.62
CA ASP A 249 -7.86 5.80 19.07
C ASP A 249 -6.84 5.83 17.92
N GLN A 250 -5.79 5.01 18.02
CA GLN A 250 -4.83 4.86 16.94
C GLN A 250 -5.48 4.21 15.72
N ALA A 251 -6.23 3.09 15.89
CA ALA A 251 -7.01 2.41 14.85
C ALA A 251 -8.00 3.35 14.14
N ALA A 252 -8.74 4.18 14.89
CA ALA A 252 -9.61 5.21 14.32
C ALA A 252 -8.84 6.27 13.51
N GLN A 253 -7.65 6.70 13.99
CA GLN A 253 -6.74 7.55 13.20
C GLN A 253 -6.16 6.84 11.96
N TRP A 254 -6.18 5.51 11.88
CA TRP A 254 -5.77 4.78 10.67
C TRP A 254 -6.90 4.79 9.63
N GLU A 255 -8.16 4.86 10.03
CA GLU A 255 -9.32 4.95 9.13
C GLU A 255 -9.58 6.37 8.63
N ALA A 256 -9.07 7.39 9.33
CA ALA A 256 -9.08 8.77 8.86
C ALA A 256 -8.24 8.91 7.58
N GLY A 257 -8.91 8.86 6.42
CA GLY A 257 -8.26 9.04 5.13
C GLY A 257 -7.59 10.42 4.98
N THR A 258 -6.79 10.59 3.93
CA THR A 258 -6.04 11.83 3.68
C THR A 258 -6.87 12.91 2.98
N ALA A 259 -6.41 14.17 3.00
CA ALA A 259 -7.08 15.25 2.25
C ALA A 259 -7.14 14.92 0.74
N LEU A 260 -6.03 14.47 0.14
CA LEU A 260 -6.02 14.02 -1.25
C LEU A 260 -6.89 12.77 -1.47
N GLY A 261 -6.96 11.86 -0.50
CA GLY A 261 -7.87 10.72 -0.53
C GLY A 261 -9.34 11.16 -0.59
N ALA A 262 -9.74 12.15 0.23
CA ALA A 262 -11.08 12.73 0.17
C ALA A 262 -11.35 13.42 -1.16
N LEU A 263 -10.40 14.20 -1.70
CA LEU A 263 -10.55 14.87 -3.01
C LEU A 263 -10.74 13.89 -4.16
N ARG A 264 -9.97 12.79 -4.16
CA ARG A 264 -10.12 11.71 -5.15
C ARG A 264 -11.46 11.00 -5.01
N GLY A 265 -11.87 10.71 -3.79
CA GLY A 265 -13.18 10.12 -3.49
C GLY A 265 -14.32 11.02 -3.95
N LEU A 266 -14.25 12.32 -3.67
CA LEU A 266 -15.22 13.31 -4.10
C LEU A 266 -15.29 13.39 -5.63
N SER A 267 -14.13 13.47 -6.30
CA SER A 267 -14.06 13.52 -7.75
C SER A 267 -14.64 12.25 -8.40
N ALA A 268 -14.45 11.08 -7.78
CA ALA A 268 -15.06 9.83 -8.23
C ALA A 268 -16.59 9.85 -8.05
N GLN A 269 -17.09 10.36 -6.93
CA GLN A 269 -18.53 10.50 -6.67
C GLN A 269 -19.18 11.49 -7.65
N VAL A 270 -18.54 12.63 -7.94
CA VAL A 270 -19.02 13.62 -8.93
C VAL A 270 -19.08 13.00 -10.33
N ARG A 271 -18.05 12.27 -10.77
CA ARG A 271 -18.08 11.54 -12.05
C ARG A 271 -19.15 10.46 -12.09
N ALA A 272 -19.41 9.79 -10.97
CA ALA A 272 -20.48 8.80 -10.88
C ALA A 272 -21.89 9.42 -10.91
N SER A 273 -22.04 10.67 -10.45
CA SER A 273 -23.28 11.45 -10.59
C SER A 273 -23.49 11.90 -12.04
N ARG A 274 -22.42 12.25 -12.76
CA ARG A 274 -22.44 12.55 -14.21
C ARG A 274 -23.02 11.39 -15.03
N ALA A 275 -22.54 10.16 -14.78
CA ALA A 275 -22.90 8.99 -15.60
C ALA A 275 -24.34 8.47 -15.38
N ARG A 276 -24.87 8.56 -14.16
CA ARG A 276 -26.12 7.87 -13.79
C ARG A 276 -27.38 8.72 -13.90
N GLY A 277 -27.24 10.04 -14.01
CA GLY A 277 -28.37 10.97 -13.90
C GLY A 277 -28.97 10.98 -12.49
N GLY A 278 -29.40 12.15 -12.02
CA GLY A 278 -30.02 12.30 -10.71
C GLY A 278 -29.07 12.18 -9.52
N ALA A 279 -29.59 12.52 -8.34
CA ALA A 279 -28.87 12.50 -7.08
C ALA A 279 -29.79 11.96 -5.99
N ASP A 280 -30.09 10.66 -6.02
CA ASP A 280 -30.84 10.02 -4.94
C ASP A 280 -30.26 10.37 -3.55
N ALA A 281 -31.10 10.37 -2.51
CA ALA A 281 -30.80 10.82 -1.16
C ALA A 281 -29.53 10.17 -0.58
N ALA A 282 -29.24 8.91 -0.91
CA ALA A 282 -28.00 8.24 -0.52
C ALA A 282 -26.75 8.92 -1.11
N ARG A 283 -26.78 9.32 -2.39
CA ARG A 283 -25.68 10.02 -3.07
C ARG A 283 -25.47 11.42 -2.51
N ARG A 284 -26.55 12.15 -2.22
CA ARG A 284 -26.47 13.49 -1.59
C ARG A 284 -25.82 13.42 -0.21
N ARG A 285 -26.21 12.44 0.62
CA ARG A 285 -25.59 12.21 1.94
C ARG A 285 -24.11 11.84 1.82
N ALA A 286 -23.75 11.00 0.85
CA ALA A 286 -22.36 10.61 0.62
C ALA A 286 -21.47 11.79 0.18
N LEU A 287 -21.96 12.64 -0.73
CA LEU A 287 -21.25 13.86 -1.15
C LEU A 287 -21.05 14.83 0.03
N ALA A 288 -22.11 15.07 0.81
CA ALA A 288 -22.03 15.93 1.99
C ALA A 288 -21.09 15.38 3.07
N ALA A 289 -21.10 14.07 3.31
CA ALA A 289 -20.16 13.43 4.23
C ALA A 289 -18.70 13.55 3.75
N THR A 290 -18.47 13.37 2.44
CA THR A 290 -17.14 13.50 1.85
C THR A 290 -16.64 14.94 1.91
N LEU A 291 -17.51 15.93 1.66
CA LEU A 291 -17.19 17.35 1.79
C LEU A 291 -16.85 17.73 3.24
N ARG A 292 -17.63 17.30 4.23
CA ARG A 292 -17.33 17.57 5.65
C ARG A 292 -15.97 16.99 6.04
N ALA A 293 -15.73 15.73 5.69
CA ALA A 293 -14.44 15.09 5.93
C ALA A 293 -13.29 15.80 5.20
N LEU A 294 -13.51 16.32 4.00
CA LEU A 294 -12.52 17.11 3.27
C LEU A 294 -12.20 18.41 4.01
N VAL A 295 -13.21 19.19 4.40
CA VAL A 295 -13.05 20.46 5.11
C VAL A 295 -12.32 20.24 6.44
N GLU A 296 -12.72 19.25 7.23
CA GLU A 296 -12.03 18.86 8.46
C GLU A 296 -10.55 18.55 8.21
N ARG A 297 -10.22 17.83 7.13
CA ARG A 297 -8.83 17.51 6.76
C ARG A 297 -8.03 18.70 6.24
N THR A 298 -8.70 19.77 5.80
CA THR A 298 -8.01 21.02 5.43
C THR A 298 -7.66 21.87 6.64
N HIS A 299 -8.30 21.66 7.80
CA HIS A 299 -7.96 22.37 9.04
C HIS A 299 -6.51 22.13 9.47
N ASP A 300 -5.99 20.93 9.25
CA ASP A 300 -4.58 20.63 9.50
C ASP A 300 -3.62 21.58 8.74
N PHE A 301 -4.03 22.08 7.57
CA PHE A 301 -3.26 23.08 6.83
C PHE A 301 -3.55 24.50 7.30
N THR A 302 -4.82 24.85 7.55
CA THR A 302 -5.19 26.23 7.89
C THR A 302 -4.83 26.62 9.30
N ASP A 303 -4.85 25.67 10.23
CA ASP A 303 -4.62 25.91 11.66
C ASP A 303 -3.13 25.79 12.02
N SER A 304 -2.32 25.23 11.10
CA SER A 304 -0.87 25.21 11.23
C SER A 304 -0.32 26.63 11.34
N ALA A 305 0.47 26.87 12.40
CA ALA A 305 1.15 28.15 12.64
C ALA A 305 2.16 28.51 11.53
N TYR A 306 2.63 27.49 10.78
CA TYR A 306 3.64 27.61 9.75
C TYR A 306 3.07 27.80 8.34
N THR A 307 1.74 27.73 8.18
CA THR A 307 1.09 28.02 6.89
C THR A 307 0.98 29.52 6.67
N SER A 308 1.48 30.00 5.52
CA SER A 308 1.38 31.42 5.13
C SER A 308 -0.07 31.90 5.05
N HIS A 309 -0.30 33.20 5.27
CA HIS A 309 -1.63 33.78 5.18
C HIS A 309 -2.25 33.59 3.79
N GLU A 310 -1.44 33.73 2.73
CA GLU A 310 -1.86 33.52 1.34
C GLU A 310 -2.33 32.08 1.10
N HIS A 311 -1.56 31.07 1.55
CA HIS A 311 -1.96 29.67 1.41
C HIS A 311 -3.23 29.36 2.18
N ARG A 312 -3.35 29.87 3.42
CA ARG A 312 -4.54 29.69 4.27
C ARG A 312 -5.80 30.27 3.61
N GLN A 313 -5.75 31.52 3.16
CA GLN A 313 -6.88 32.16 2.47
C GLN A 313 -7.27 31.40 1.19
N ARG A 314 -6.27 30.96 0.41
CA ARG A 314 -6.50 30.22 -0.83
C ARG A 314 -7.17 28.86 -0.58
N ILE A 315 -6.73 28.13 0.43
CA ILE A 315 -7.32 26.82 0.80
C ILE A 315 -8.78 27.00 1.23
N LEU A 316 -9.07 27.97 2.11
CA LEU A 316 -10.43 28.26 2.58
C LEU A 316 -11.37 28.64 1.43
N ALA A 317 -10.94 29.58 0.57
CA ALA A 317 -11.74 30.01 -0.59
C ALA A 317 -12.04 28.85 -1.56
N LEU A 318 -11.09 27.93 -1.76
CA LEU A 318 -11.28 26.75 -2.61
C LEU A 318 -12.20 25.71 -1.96
N ALA A 319 -12.13 25.53 -0.64
CA ALA A 319 -13.05 24.66 0.10
C ALA A 319 -14.51 25.17 0.01
N GLU A 320 -14.72 26.48 0.18
CA GLU A 320 -16.02 27.13 0.00
C GLU A 320 -16.52 26.99 -1.45
N ARG A 321 -15.64 27.18 -2.44
CA ARG A 321 -15.98 26.99 -3.86
C ARG A 321 -16.41 25.55 -4.16
N ILE A 322 -15.76 24.54 -3.58
CA ILE A 322 -16.18 23.14 -3.74
C ILE A 322 -17.57 22.94 -3.13
N ALA A 323 -17.82 23.47 -1.93
CA ALA A 323 -19.13 23.38 -1.29
C ALA A 323 -20.24 23.96 -2.19
N TYR A 324 -20.01 25.16 -2.73
CA TYR A 324 -20.92 25.81 -3.67
C TYR A 324 -21.20 24.98 -4.93
N GLU A 325 -20.15 24.45 -5.58
CA GLU A 325 -20.32 23.64 -6.80
C GLU A 325 -21.04 22.32 -6.53
N LEU A 326 -20.87 21.73 -5.34
CA LEU A 326 -21.60 20.53 -4.93
C LEU A 326 -23.07 20.81 -4.63
N GLU A 327 -23.38 21.92 -3.97
CA GLU A 327 -24.76 22.37 -3.77
C GLU A 327 -25.47 22.63 -5.10
N ARG A 328 -24.78 23.31 -6.02
CA ARG A 328 -25.25 23.53 -7.39
C ARG A 328 -25.47 22.20 -8.14
N LEU A 329 -24.55 21.25 -8.02
CA LEU A 329 -24.68 19.91 -8.62
C LEU A 329 -25.90 19.18 -8.06
N VAL A 330 -26.13 19.24 -6.75
CA VAL A 330 -27.30 18.63 -6.11
C VAL A 330 -28.59 19.28 -6.60
N ALA A 331 -28.64 20.62 -6.66
CA ALA A 331 -29.82 21.35 -7.12
C ALA A 331 -30.20 20.97 -8.57
N VAL A 332 -29.22 20.98 -9.48
CA VAL A 332 -29.42 20.59 -10.89
C VAL A 332 -29.87 19.13 -11.01
N ALA A 333 -29.30 18.24 -10.19
CA ALA A 333 -29.67 16.83 -10.20
C ALA A 333 -31.10 16.58 -9.69
N VAL A 334 -31.57 17.34 -8.70
CA VAL A 334 -32.97 17.28 -8.23
C VAL A 334 -33.93 17.80 -9.30
N SER A 335 -33.63 18.95 -9.92
CA SER A 335 -34.48 19.50 -10.99
C SER A 335 -34.59 18.57 -12.21
N LEU A 336 -33.53 17.79 -12.51
CA LEU A 336 -33.54 16.76 -13.54
C LEU A 336 -34.47 15.58 -13.23
N GLU A 337 -34.59 15.21 -11.96
CA GLU A 337 -35.52 14.17 -11.50
C GLU A 337 -36.99 14.64 -11.60
N GLU A 338 -37.25 15.94 -11.40
CA GLU A 338 -38.59 16.53 -11.39
C GLU A 338 -39.13 16.92 -12.79
N GLN A 339 -38.29 17.37 -13.72
CA GLN A 339 -38.75 18.01 -14.99
C GLN A 339 -38.63 17.14 -16.25
N GLY A 340 -37.99 15.96 -16.20
CA GLY A 340 -37.90 15.04 -17.34
C GLY A 340 -36.98 15.50 -18.48
N SER A 341 -35.72 15.05 -18.44
CA SER A 341 -34.66 14.88 -19.47
C SER A 341 -34.43 15.88 -20.63
N MET A 342 -35.30 16.84 -20.96
CA MET A 342 -35.11 17.71 -22.12
C MET A 342 -34.45 19.04 -21.72
N GLY A 343 -33.11 19.08 -21.73
CA GLY A 343 -32.33 20.33 -21.73
C GLY A 343 -31.34 20.54 -20.56
N SER A 344 -31.44 19.81 -19.45
CA SER A 344 -30.61 20.06 -18.25
C SER A 344 -29.32 19.22 -18.14
N GLY A 345 -29.01 18.40 -19.14
CA GLY A 345 -27.74 17.64 -19.21
C GLY A 345 -26.51 18.56 -19.27
N ALA A 346 -26.57 19.65 -20.05
CA ALA A 346 -25.48 20.62 -20.12
C ALA A 346 -25.22 21.36 -18.79
N ALA A 347 -26.28 21.60 -18.01
CA ALA A 347 -26.16 22.20 -16.68
C ALA A 347 -25.51 21.24 -15.67
N LEU A 348 -25.85 19.96 -15.74
CA LEU A 348 -25.24 18.92 -14.89
C LEU A 348 -23.76 18.72 -15.26
N GLU A 349 -23.44 18.69 -16.54
CA GLU A 349 -22.07 18.63 -17.06
C GLU A 349 -21.23 19.83 -16.59
N SER A 350 -21.80 21.04 -16.66
CA SER A 350 -21.16 22.26 -16.17
C SER A 350 -20.90 22.20 -14.66
N ALA A 351 -21.87 21.75 -13.86
CA ALA A 351 -21.70 21.61 -12.41
C ALA A 351 -20.67 20.53 -12.03
N CYS A 352 -20.66 19.39 -12.74
CA CYS A 352 -19.66 18.34 -12.54
C CYS A 352 -18.25 18.83 -12.89
N THR A 353 -18.11 19.59 -13.97
CA THR A 353 -16.84 20.20 -14.40
C THR A 353 -16.36 21.25 -13.39
N GLY A 354 -17.28 22.08 -12.88
CA GLY A 354 -16.99 23.06 -11.83
C GLY A 354 -16.48 22.40 -10.55
N ALA A 355 -17.19 21.39 -10.04
CA ALA A 355 -16.81 20.67 -8.83
C ALA A 355 -15.48 19.92 -8.97
N THR A 356 -15.23 19.25 -10.10
CA THR A 356 -13.96 18.54 -10.35
C THR A 356 -12.78 19.51 -10.58
N GLY A 357 -13.02 20.64 -11.23
CA GLY A 357 -12.05 21.72 -11.38
C GLY A 357 -11.63 22.32 -10.03
N ALA A 358 -12.62 22.67 -9.19
CA ALA A 358 -12.39 23.20 -7.85
C ALA A 358 -11.64 22.20 -6.96
N ALA A 359 -12.00 20.90 -7.02
CA ALA A 359 -11.28 19.85 -6.31
C ALA A 359 -9.81 19.73 -6.75
N SER A 360 -9.53 19.84 -8.06
CA SER A 360 -8.17 19.80 -8.62
C SER A 360 -7.34 21.05 -8.29
N GLU A 361 -8.00 22.21 -8.16
CA GLU A 361 -7.37 23.43 -7.66
C GLU A 361 -7.02 23.34 -6.18
N LEU A 362 -7.92 22.79 -5.36
CA LEU A 362 -7.65 22.55 -3.94
C LEU A 362 -6.51 21.55 -3.74
N GLU A 363 -6.47 20.46 -4.52
CA GLU A 363 -5.34 19.51 -4.51
C GLU A 363 -4.01 20.23 -4.73
N ARG A 364 -3.93 21.09 -5.76
CA ARG A 364 -2.72 21.89 -6.04
C ARG A 364 -2.39 22.88 -4.92
N ALA A 365 -3.39 23.50 -4.31
CA ALA A 365 -3.18 24.44 -3.20
C ALA A 365 -2.63 23.74 -1.95
N LEU A 366 -3.15 22.55 -1.62
CA LEU A 366 -2.66 21.74 -0.50
C LEU A 366 -1.23 21.23 -0.75
N VAL A 367 -0.94 20.76 -1.95
CA VAL A 367 0.44 20.35 -2.34
C VAL A 367 1.39 21.54 -2.27
N ALA A 368 0.98 22.72 -2.74
CA ALA A 368 1.81 23.93 -2.66
C ALA A 368 2.11 24.32 -1.21
N ALA A 369 1.10 24.32 -0.33
CA ALA A 369 1.29 24.64 1.09
C ALA A 369 2.20 23.64 1.80
N ALA A 370 2.01 22.34 1.57
CA ALA A 370 2.88 21.30 2.12
C ALA A 370 4.31 21.42 1.58
N ARG A 371 4.48 21.74 0.29
CA ARG A 371 5.80 21.94 -0.32
C ARG A 371 6.53 23.14 0.28
N ASP A 372 5.83 24.23 0.52
CA ASP A 372 6.42 25.45 1.09
C ASP A 372 7.02 25.14 2.47
N GLN A 373 6.24 24.53 3.37
CA GLN A 373 6.75 24.12 4.68
C GLN A 373 7.84 23.05 4.61
N ALA A 374 7.74 22.09 3.68
CA ALA A 374 8.73 21.04 3.53
C ALA A 374 10.10 21.53 3.04
N ARG A 375 10.19 22.74 2.46
CA ARG A 375 11.49 23.37 2.13
C ARG A 375 12.31 23.65 3.38
N ASP A 376 11.64 24.00 4.48
CA ASP A 376 12.28 24.29 5.75
C ASP A 376 12.73 23.01 6.48
N LEU A 377 12.23 21.83 6.09
CA LEU A 377 12.51 20.58 6.80
C LEU A 377 14.01 20.24 6.89
N THR A 378 14.79 20.52 5.83
CA THR A 378 16.25 20.25 5.85
C THR A 378 17.00 21.18 6.81
N PRO A 379 16.85 22.53 6.74
CA PRO A 379 17.48 23.40 7.71
C PRO A 379 17.00 23.14 9.14
N LEU A 380 15.70 22.90 9.37
CA LEU A 380 15.17 22.52 10.69
C LEU A 380 15.84 21.24 11.23
N ALA A 381 16.02 20.24 10.37
CA ALA A 381 16.67 18.99 10.74
C ALA A 381 18.16 19.18 11.08
N ASP A 382 18.88 20.04 10.38
CA ASP A 382 20.29 20.31 10.66
C ASP A 382 20.47 21.13 11.94
N ASP A 383 19.61 22.12 12.17
CA ASP A 383 19.57 22.88 13.43
C ASP A 383 19.20 21.98 14.61
N ALA A 384 18.21 21.09 14.46
CA ALA A 384 17.84 20.14 15.51
C ALA A 384 18.96 19.15 15.87
N LYS A 385 19.77 18.71 14.90
CA LYS A 385 20.97 17.89 15.17
C LYS A 385 22.03 18.67 15.93
N LYS A 386 22.22 19.94 15.57
CA LYS A 386 23.16 20.83 16.26
C LYS A 386 22.73 21.05 17.71
N LEU A 387 21.45 21.39 17.94
CA LEU A 387 20.89 21.55 19.28
C LEU A 387 21.04 20.28 20.12
N ALA A 388 20.81 19.10 19.54
CA ALA A 388 21.01 17.83 20.24
C ALA A 388 22.49 17.59 20.63
N SER A 389 23.43 18.02 19.78
CA SER A 389 24.87 17.93 20.06
C SER A 389 25.30 18.92 21.17
N ASP A 390 24.79 20.16 21.10
CA ASP A 390 25.03 21.19 22.10
C ASP A 390 24.45 20.77 23.47
N LEU A 391 23.27 20.17 23.46
CA LEU A 391 22.62 19.59 24.65
C LEU A 391 23.50 18.52 25.31
N ALA A 392 24.08 17.62 24.51
CA ALA A 392 24.98 16.56 25.02
C ALA A 392 26.29 17.11 25.60
N HIS A 393 26.84 18.16 24.99
CA HIS A 393 28.02 18.84 25.50
C HIS A 393 27.73 19.51 26.86
N ILE A 394 26.65 20.27 26.97
CA ILE A 394 26.28 20.98 28.21
C ILE A 394 25.94 19.98 29.33
N ALA A 395 25.21 18.91 29.03
CA ALA A 395 24.88 17.87 30.00
C ALA A 395 26.12 17.20 30.61
N SER A 396 27.25 17.21 29.91
CA SER A 396 28.50 16.59 30.37
C SER A 396 29.31 17.44 31.36
N SER A 397 29.02 18.74 31.48
CA SER A 397 29.84 19.70 32.25
C SER A 397 29.15 20.31 33.49
N CYS A 398 27.96 19.83 33.87
CA CYS A 398 26.98 20.58 34.67
C CYS A 398 27.41 21.19 36.02
N GLY A 399 27.10 22.49 36.18
CA GLY A 399 26.85 23.24 37.44
C GLY A 399 25.48 23.98 37.39
N GLU A 400 25.17 24.86 38.36
CA GLU A 400 23.84 25.52 38.45
C GLU A 400 23.50 26.40 37.23
N ARG A 401 24.47 27.13 36.66
CA ARG A 401 24.27 27.97 35.45
C ARG A 401 24.07 27.15 34.19
N GLU A 402 24.60 25.94 34.15
CA GLU A 402 24.47 25.00 33.05
C GLU A 402 23.05 24.38 33.00
N SER A 403 22.34 24.33 34.13
CA SER A 403 20.95 23.84 34.21
C SER A 403 19.97 24.75 33.45
N GLU A 404 20.05 26.07 33.62
CA GLU A 404 19.23 27.03 32.88
C GLU A 404 19.51 26.97 31.37
N ARG A 405 20.79 26.84 30.98
CA ARG A 405 21.18 26.67 29.58
C ARG A 405 20.64 25.39 28.97
N LEU A 406 20.70 24.28 29.72
CA LEU A 406 20.12 23.00 29.31
C LEU A 406 18.61 23.13 29.06
N HIS A 407 17.89 23.82 29.95
CA HIS A 407 16.47 24.09 29.80
C HIS A 407 16.16 24.91 28.54
N ASN A 408 16.94 25.96 28.27
CA ASN A 408 16.76 26.80 27.08
C ASN A 408 16.97 26.02 25.77
N ILE A 409 18.03 25.20 25.68
CA ILE A 409 18.27 24.35 24.50
C ILE A 409 17.16 23.30 24.34
N ALA A 410 16.71 22.70 25.45
CA ALA A 410 15.61 21.75 25.42
C ALA A 410 14.30 22.37 24.90
N SER A 411 14.00 23.62 25.31
CA SER A 411 12.83 24.36 24.80
C SER A 411 12.95 24.61 23.30
N GLN A 412 14.12 25.07 22.84
CA GLN A 412 14.36 25.30 21.41
C GLN A 412 14.23 24.00 20.60
N LEU A 413 14.79 22.89 21.10
CA LEU A 413 14.66 21.59 20.43
C LEU A 413 13.19 21.13 20.36
N HIS A 414 12.38 21.41 21.38
CA HIS A 414 10.95 21.11 21.38
C HIS A 414 10.19 21.93 20.34
N GLU A 415 10.45 23.24 20.24
CA GLU A 415 9.86 24.10 19.20
C GLU A 415 10.22 23.62 17.79
N GLN A 416 11.47 23.21 17.56
CA GLN A 416 11.89 22.62 16.29
C GLN A 416 11.18 21.29 16.00
N LEU A 417 11.06 20.44 17.01
CA LEU A 417 10.35 19.16 16.91
C LEU A 417 8.88 19.36 16.51
N ASP A 418 8.19 20.30 17.13
CA ASP A 418 6.77 20.60 16.83
C ASP A 418 6.61 21.03 15.37
N HIS A 419 7.49 21.91 14.87
CA HIS A 419 7.47 22.31 13.46
C HIS A 419 7.68 21.10 12.52
N ILE A 420 8.67 20.25 12.81
CA ILE A 420 8.98 19.07 12.00
C ILE A 420 7.81 18.06 11.99
N ILE A 421 7.13 17.88 13.13
CA ILE A 421 5.94 17.05 13.26
C ILE A 421 4.80 17.61 12.40
N GLU A 422 4.56 18.92 12.45
CA GLU A 422 3.54 19.58 11.62
C GLU A 422 3.82 19.40 10.12
N VAL A 423 5.08 19.52 9.68
CA VAL A 423 5.46 19.22 8.29
C VAL A 423 5.12 17.77 7.93
N CYS A 424 5.47 16.79 8.78
CA CYS A 424 5.17 15.37 8.55
C CYS A 424 3.65 15.10 8.48
N LYS A 425 2.88 15.80 9.30
CA LYS A 425 1.41 15.74 9.31
C LYS A 425 0.83 16.24 7.97
N LEU A 426 1.31 17.36 7.43
CA LEU A 426 0.88 17.85 6.11
C LEU A 426 1.29 16.91 4.98
N LEU A 427 2.52 16.39 5.03
CA LEU A 427 3.03 15.41 4.07
C LEU A 427 2.15 14.14 4.02
N ARG A 428 1.64 13.68 5.17
CA ARG A 428 0.68 12.57 5.24
C ARG A 428 -0.60 12.88 4.47
N HIS A 429 -1.11 14.11 4.50
CA HIS A 429 -2.34 14.50 3.81
C HIS A 429 -2.20 14.55 2.28
N ILE A 430 -0.98 14.78 1.77
CA ILE A 430 -0.67 14.80 0.34
C ILE A 430 -0.09 13.48 -0.20
N ALA A 431 0.04 12.46 0.63
CA ALA A 431 0.62 11.20 0.22
C ALA A 431 -0.28 10.44 -0.78
N MET A 432 0.30 10.17 -1.96
CA MET A 432 -0.43 9.65 -3.13
C MET A 432 -0.58 8.13 -3.14
N SER A 433 0.21 7.39 -2.36
CA SER A 433 0.13 5.92 -2.18
C SER A 433 -0.05 5.56 -0.72
N GLU A 434 -0.61 4.38 -0.46
CA GLU A 434 -0.80 3.88 0.90
C GLU A 434 0.54 3.64 1.61
N THR A 435 1.58 3.19 0.89
CA THR A 435 2.93 3.04 1.46
C THR A 435 3.43 4.35 2.05
N LEU A 436 3.34 5.45 1.30
CA LEU A 436 3.86 6.75 1.75
C LEU A 436 3.00 7.35 2.86
N GLN A 437 1.69 7.09 2.85
CA GLN A 437 0.81 7.48 3.96
C GLN A 437 1.23 6.81 5.26
N VAL A 438 1.51 5.50 5.22
CA VAL A 438 1.99 4.75 6.37
C VAL A 438 3.35 5.29 6.83
N SER A 439 4.30 5.49 5.91
CA SER A 439 5.62 6.05 6.24
C SER A 439 5.54 7.43 6.90
N ALA A 440 4.70 8.34 6.37
CA ALA A 440 4.49 9.67 6.94
C ALA A 440 3.90 9.62 8.35
N LYS A 441 2.89 8.77 8.55
CA LYS A 441 2.28 8.56 9.86
C LYS A 441 3.29 8.02 10.87
N PHE A 442 4.13 7.08 10.46
CA PHE A 442 5.17 6.53 11.34
C PHE A 442 6.28 7.51 11.65
N ALA A 443 6.72 8.32 10.68
CA ALA A 443 7.67 9.39 10.92
C ALA A 443 7.10 10.37 11.98
N GLU A 444 5.86 10.83 11.80
CA GLU A 444 5.15 11.72 12.74
C GLU A 444 5.11 11.13 14.16
N ILE A 445 4.62 9.89 14.29
CA ILE A 445 4.48 9.20 15.59
C ILE A 445 5.84 9.02 16.27
N ASN A 446 6.84 8.53 15.53
CA ASN A 446 8.16 8.25 16.10
C ASN A 446 8.90 9.53 16.49
N LEU A 447 8.77 10.62 15.71
CA LEU A 447 9.32 11.93 16.08
C LEU A 447 8.69 12.42 17.40
N ARG A 448 7.36 12.34 17.53
CA ARG A 448 6.63 12.73 18.75
C ARG A 448 7.05 11.92 19.98
N ILE A 449 7.37 10.64 19.80
CA ILE A 449 7.75 9.74 20.89
C ILE A 449 9.22 9.88 21.26
N TYR A 450 10.14 9.82 20.29
CA TYR A 450 11.58 9.77 20.55
C TYR A 450 12.24 11.15 20.66
N GLY A 451 11.66 12.19 20.04
CA GLY A 451 12.18 13.56 20.14
C GLY A 451 12.36 14.04 21.58
N PRO A 452 11.33 13.96 22.46
CA PRO A 452 11.46 14.33 23.86
C PRO A 452 12.46 13.46 24.64
N GLN A 453 12.69 12.21 24.21
CA GLN A 453 13.57 11.29 24.92
C GLN A 453 15.05 11.68 24.85
N VAL A 454 15.46 12.47 23.84
CA VAL A 454 16.80 13.08 23.78
C VAL A 454 17.02 14.02 24.97
N VAL A 455 16.01 14.85 25.28
CA VAL A 455 16.05 15.75 26.44
C VAL A 455 16.04 14.96 27.75
N THR A 456 15.21 13.93 27.85
CA THR A 456 15.15 13.05 29.01
C THR A 456 16.50 12.33 29.25
N ALA A 457 17.17 11.87 28.19
CA ALA A 457 18.51 11.27 28.28
C ALA A 457 19.55 12.30 28.73
N ALA A 458 19.49 13.52 28.19
CA ALA A 458 20.41 14.60 28.57
C ALA A 458 20.23 15.03 30.03
N ARG A 459 19.00 15.07 30.55
CA ARG A 459 18.71 15.31 31.97
C ARG A 459 19.33 14.24 32.86
N THR A 460 19.28 12.97 32.43
CA THR A 460 19.93 11.86 33.15
C THR A 460 21.44 12.05 33.22
N LEU A 461 22.07 12.46 32.12
CA LEU A 461 23.51 12.75 32.09
C LEU A 461 23.86 13.98 32.93
N ALA A 462 23.05 15.04 32.88
CA ALA A 462 23.24 16.24 33.70
C ALA A 462 23.18 15.95 35.21
N ALA A 463 22.29 15.04 35.62
CA ALA A 463 22.22 14.57 37.02
C ALA A 463 23.41 13.66 37.39
N HIS A 464 24.06 13.01 36.42
CA HIS A 464 25.16 12.08 36.62
C HIS A 464 26.32 12.28 35.62
N PRO A 465 27.04 13.44 35.62
CA PRO A 465 27.95 13.83 34.52
C PRO A 465 29.14 12.89 34.28
N GLY A 466 29.57 12.16 35.32
CA GLY A 466 30.65 11.16 35.24
C GLY A 466 30.20 9.77 34.80
N SER A 467 28.90 9.56 34.55
CA SER A 467 28.38 8.24 34.21
C SER A 467 28.56 7.92 32.72
N ALA A 468 29.47 7.00 32.42
CA ALA A 468 29.63 6.46 31.07
C ALA A 468 28.33 5.87 30.51
N ALA A 469 27.53 5.20 31.35
CA ALA A 469 26.24 4.63 30.94
C ALA A 469 25.24 5.71 30.50
N ALA A 470 25.13 6.81 31.26
CA ALA A 470 24.23 7.91 30.90
C ALA A 470 24.67 8.61 29.60
N ARG A 471 25.98 8.73 29.37
CA ARG A 471 26.54 9.29 28.13
C ARG A 471 26.25 8.40 26.93
N GLU A 472 26.59 7.11 27.01
CA GLU A 472 26.28 6.12 25.97
C GLU A 472 24.77 6.09 25.64
N ASN A 473 23.91 6.24 26.66
CA ASN A 473 22.46 6.30 26.45
C ASN A 473 22.06 7.55 25.67
N LEU A 474 22.55 8.73 26.05
CA LEU A 474 22.28 9.97 25.31
C LEU A 474 22.74 9.87 23.86
N ASP A 475 23.96 9.38 23.61
CA ASP A 475 24.49 9.23 22.25
C ASP A 475 23.56 8.38 21.37
N VAL A 476 23.06 7.26 21.88
CA VAL A 476 22.14 6.38 21.15
C VAL A 476 20.77 7.03 20.89
N PHE A 477 20.25 7.85 21.80
CA PHE A 477 19.02 8.61 21.55
C PHE A 477 19.24 9.76 20.55
N VAL A 478 20.41 10.41 20.55
CA VAL A 478 20.80 11.42 19.55
C VAL A 478 20.92 10.77 18.16
N ASP A 479 21.50 9.59 18.06
CA ASP A 479 21.59 8.82 16.81
C ASP A 479 20.20 8.45 16.27
N MET A 480 19.29 8.01 17.16
CA MET A 480 17.90 7.73 16.79
C MET A 480 17.19 8.98 16.28
N TRP A 481 17.38 10.11 16.96
CA TRP A 481 16.85 11.41 16.55
C TRP A 481 17.37 11.83 15.17
N ALA A 482 18.68 11.79 14.96
CA ALA A 482 19.29 12.11 13.67
C ALA A 482 18.78 11.21 12.53
N TRP A 483 18.53 9.93 12.82
CA TRP A 483 17.94 9.00 11.86
C TRP A 483 16.50 9.37 11.50
N LEU A 484 15.65 9.69 12.49
CA LEU A 484 14.26 10.11 12.27
C LEU A 484 14.18 11.38 11.43
N LEU A 485 15.03 12.37 11.74
CA LEU A 485 15.14 13.60 10.96
C LEU A 485 15.53 13.33 9.50
N ALA A 486 16.52 12.47 9.30
CA ALA A 486 16.93 12.07 7.95
C ALA A 486 15.82 11.31 7.21
N ASP A 487 15.03 10.50 7.93
CA ASP A 487 13.88 9.78 7.37
C ASP A 487 12.76 10.73 6.95
N ALA A 488 12.37 11.67 7.81
CA ALA A 488 11.40 12.71 7.48
C ALA A 488 11.84 13.52 6.24
N ALA A 489 13.10 13.93 6.18
CA ALA A 489 13.63 14.66 5.02
C ALA A 489 13.64 13.82 3.73
N ARG A 490 13.97 12.52 3.81
CA ARG A 490 13.89 11.59 2.66
C ARG A 490 12.44 11.45 2.19
N LEU A 491 11.52 11.24 3.13
CA LEU A 491 10.11 11.07 2.85
C LEU A 491 9.51 12.31 2.19
N ALA A 492 9.84 13.50 2.69
CA ALA A 492 9.39 14.77 2.10
C ALA A 492 9.81 14.89 0.63
N ARG A 493 11.07 14.57 0.30
CA ARG A 493 11.56 14.56 -1.08
C ARG A 493 10.79 13.55 -1.94
N GLU A 494 10.69 12.30 -1.49
CA GLU A 494 9.99 11.25 -2.24
C GLU A 494 8.51 11.59 -2.50
N LEU A 495 7.84 12.17 -1.50
CA LEU A 495 6.45 12.61 -1.62
C LEU A 495 6.29 13.76 -2.61
N LEU A 496 7.12 14.79 -2.46
CA LEU A 496 7.00 16.00 -3.28
C LEU A 496 7.38 15.74 -4.73
N ASP A 497 8.42 14.94 -4.99
CA ASP A 497 8.81 14.52 -6.34
C ASP A 497 7.64 13.82 -7.05
N ARG A 498 6.91 12.94 -6.34
CA ARG A 498 5.73 12.25 -6.88
C ARG A 498 4.53 13.17 -7.12
N THR A 499 4.41 14.27 -6.37
CA THR A 499 3.36 15.27 -6.58
C THR A 499 3.68 16.28 -7.69
N ASP A 500 4.96 16.47 -8.02
CA ASP A 500 5.40 17.29 -9.16
C ASP A 500 5.16 16.59 -10.50
N GLU A 501 5.07 15.25 -10.50
CA GLU A 501 4.84 14.46 -11.70
C GLU A 501 3.35 14.25 -12.03
N ARG A 502 2.74 15.08 -12.90
CA ARG A 502 1.69 14.66 -13.89
C ARG A 502 1.52 15.67 -15.05
N PRO A 503 1.25 15.27 -16.31
CA PRO A 503 1.65 14.08 -17.08
C PRO A 503 2.80 14.41 -18.09
N ASP A 504 3.36 13.41 -18.78
CA ASP A 504 4.30 13.48 -19.93
C ASP A 504 5.83 13.63 -19.75
N LYS A 505 6.39 13.34 -18.58
CA LYS A 505 7.82 12.99 -18.49
C LYS A 505 8.04 11.77 -17.62
N GLN A 506 7.92 10.58 -18.22
CA GLN A 506 8.51 9.35 -17.67
C GLN A 506 10.04 9.50 -17.71
N GLN A 507 10.60 10.18 -16.71
CA GLN A 507 12.02 10.15 -16.42
C GLN A 507 12.27 8.98 -15.48
N TYR A 508 12.66 7.84 -16.04
CA TYR A 508 13.02 6.66 -15.28
C TYR A 508 14.24 6.94 -14.38
N SER A 509 14.01 7.05 -13.08
CA SER A 509 15.04 6.84 -12.07
C SER A 509 15.31 5.35 -11.94
N SER A 510 16.52 4.95 -12.31
CA SER A 510 16.99 3.57 -12.16
C SER A 510 17.14 3.22 -10.67
N LEU A 511 16.70 2.03 -10.28
CA LEU A 511 16.83 1.51 -8.91
C LEU A 511 18.31 1.48 -8.46
N PRO A 512 18.63 1.81 -7.19
CA PRO A 512 19.96 1.59 -6.62
C PRO A 512 20.21 0.09 -6.45
N ARG A 513 21.28 -0.42 -7.07
CA ARG A 513 21.70 -1.83 -6.99
C ARG A 513 22.26 -2.16 -5.61
N PRO A 514 21.90 -3.30 -4.99
CA PRO A 514 22.62 -3.88 -3.86
C PRO A 514 24.06 -4.24 -4.25
N GLY A 515 25.01 -3.88 -3.39
CA GLY A 515 26.43 -4.03 -3.66
C GLY A 515 27.01 -5.42 -3.38
N LYS A 516 28.02 -5.74 -4.21
CA LYS A 516 29.25 -6.51 -3.95
C LYS A 516 29.17 -8.04 -3.89
N HIS A 517 29.38 -8.67 -5.06
CA HIS A 517 30.54 -9.55 -5.28
C HIS A 517 31.14 -9.27 -6.67
N GLY A 518 32.47 -9.28 -6.75
CA GLY A 518 33.23 -8.76 -7.87
C GLY A 518 33.22 -9.64 -9.12
N THR A 519 33.03 -9.03 -10.27
CA THR A 519 34.02 -8.86 -11.37
C THR A 519 33.35 -8.01 -12.45
N THR A 520 34.13 -7.19 -13.12
CA THR A 520 33.66 -6.01 -13.85
C THR A 520 32.98 -6.33 -15.18
N SER A 521 31.73 -5.89 -15.37
CA SER A 521 31.24 -5.45 -16.68
C SER A 521 30.50 -4.12 -16.51
N LYS A 522 31.06 -3.08 -17.13
CA LYS A 522 30.58 -1.69 -17.02
C LYS A 522 29.15 -1.58 -17.57
N PRO A 523 28.29 -0.69 -17.03
CA PRO A 523 26.99 -0.41 -17.63
C PRO A 523 27.14 0.14 -19.06
N LEU A 524 26.21 -0.25 -19.93
CA LEU A 524 26.13 0.16 -21.34
C LEU A 524 26.09 1.69 -21.47
N LYS A 525 26.92 2.25 -22.34
CA LYS A 525 26.76 3.64 -22.79
C LYS A 525 25.54 3.68 -23.72
N ALA A 526 24.62 4.62 -23.49
CA ALA A 526 23.53 4.88 -24.42
C ALA A 526 24.10 5.32 -25.78
N VAL A 527 23.71 4.63 -26.86
CA VAL A 527 24.18 4.89 -28.23
C VAL A 527 22.99 5.28 -29.11
N ARG A 528 23.18 6.27 -29.99
CA ARG A 528 22.25 6.62 -31.07
C ARG A 528 22.52 5.74 -32.30
N LEU A 529 21.46 5.30 -32.98
CA LEU A 529 21.61 4.60 -34.25
C LEU A 529 22.10 5.56 -35.33
N ASP A 530 22.92 5.06 -36.26
CA ASP A 530 23.27 5.80 -37.47
C ASP A 530 22.21 5.63 -38.58
N SER A 531 22.38 6.36 -39.68
CA SER A 531 21.43 6.36 -40.80
C SER A 531 21.30 5.00 -41.49
N ASP A 532 22.35 4.18 -41.49
CA ASP A 532 22.37 2.87 -42.14
C ASP A 532 21.67 1.82 -41.26
N GLU A 533 21.86 1.90 -39.94
CA GLU A 533 21.14 1.11 -38.93
C GLU A 533 19.64 1.44 -38.93
N GLN A 534 19.28 2.73 -39.03
CA GLN A 534 17.88 3.17 -39.13
C GLN A 534 17.21 2.66 -40.42
N ALA A 535 17.91 2.69 -41.56
CA ALA A 535 17.38 2.19 -42.83
C ALA A 535 17.01 0.70 -42.77
N LYS A 536 17.74 -0.12 -41.99
CA LYS A 536 17.48 -1.57 -41.83
C LYS A 536 16.21 -1.87 -41.05
N ILE A 537 15.86 -1.05 -40.05
CA ILE A 537 14.65 -1.21 -39.23
C ILE A 537 13.45 -0.39 -39.72
N ALA A 538 13.66 0.52 -40.67
CA ALA A 538 12.63 1.42 -41.20
C ALA A 538 11.42 0.68 -41.78
N LYS A 539 11.63 -0.48 -42.43
CA LYS A 539 10.54 -1.31 -42.96
C LYS A 539 9.65 -1.83 -41.83
N SER A 540 10.24 -2.43 -40.81
CA SER A 540 9.50 -2.97 -39.64
C SER A 540 8.84 -1.87 -38.82
N GLY A 541 9.50 -0.71 -38.71
CA GLY A 541 8.91 0.49 -38.12
C GLY A 541 7.69 0.98 -38.91
N LEU A 542 7.74 0.98 -40.24
CA LEU A 542 6.59 1.37 -41.07
C LEU A 542 5.43 0.39 -40.92
N GLU A 543 5.69 -0.91 -40.89
CA GLU A 543 4.68 -1.94 -40.59
C GLU A 543 4.04 -1.71 -39.19
N MET A 544 4.85 -1.33 -38.19
CA MET A 544 4.37 -0.97 -36.85
C MET A 544 3.47 0.28 -36.86
N LYS A 545 3.82 1.30 -37.67
CA LYS A 545 2.97 2.48 -37.87
C LYS A 545 1.63 2.11 -38.49
N MET A 546 1.61 1.25 -39.51
CA MET A 546 0.37 0.82 -40.15
C MET A 546 -0.57 0.17 -39.14
N MET A 547 -0.06 -0.71 -38.28
CA MET A 547 -0.87 -1.32 -37.21
C MET A 547 -1.31 -0.34 -36.12
N SER A 548 -0.49 0.66 -35.79
CA SER A 548 -0.90 1.76 -34.90
C SER A 548 -2.06 2.56 -35.51
N SER A 549 -1.99 2.89 -36.81
CA SER A 549 -3.07 3.57 -37.52
C SER A 549 -4.34 2.70 -37.66
N GLU A 550 -4.18 1.39 -37.90
CA GLU A 550 -5.31 0.45 -37.91
C GLU A 550 -5.98 0.35 -36.53
N MET A 551 -5.20 0.32 -35.46
CA MET A 551 -5.74 0.26 -34.10
C MET A 551 -6.41 1.57 -33.70
N ASP A 552 -5.87 2.73 -34.09
CA ASP A 552 -6.54 4.02 -33.89
C ASP A 552 -7.88 4.06 -34.63
N ALA A 553 -7.90 3.67 -35.91
CA ALA A 553 -9.11 3.58 -36.72
C ALA A 553 -10.13 2.58 -36.13
N GLU A 554 -9.65 1.46 -35.59
CA GLU A 554 -10.50 0.48 -34.90
C GLU A 554 -11.08 1.10 -33.63
N THR A 555 -10.28 1.77 -32.79
CA THR A 555 -10.78 2.44 -31.58
C THR A 555 -11.75 3.59 -31.89
N ASP A 556 -11.67 4.20 -33.07
CA ASP A 556 -12.61 5.22 -33.51
C ASP A 556 -13.96 4.65 -33.92
N ARG A 557 -14.03 3.40 -34.38
CA ARG A 557 -15.31 2.70 -34.64
C ARG A 557 -16.14 2.49 -33.37
N TRP A 558 -15.49 2.42 -32.21
CA TRP A 558 -16.17 2.34 -30.91
C TRP A 558 -16.83 3.66 -30.50
N GLN A 559 -16.48 4.79 -31.12
CA GLN A 559 -17.02 6.11 -30.79
C GLN A 559 -18.48 6.30 -31.23
N GLY A 560 -19.02 5.45 -32.12
CA GLY A 560 -20.37 5.59 -32.67
C GLY A 560 -21.47 4.69 -32.06
N ALA A 561 -21.12 3.61 -31.35
CA ALA A 561 -22.10 2.60 -30.89
C ALA A 561 -22.22 2.44 -29.36
N ALA A 562 -21.30 3.01 -28.59
CA ALA A 562 -21.38 3.16 -27.13
C ALA A 562 -20.24 4.10 -26.73
N ALA A 563 -20.48 5.41 -26.85
CA ALA A 563 -19.50 6.44 -26.60
C ALA A 563 -19.28 6.64 -25.10
N ASP A 564 -18.66 5.66 -24.44
CA ASP A 564 -18.20 5.78 -23.06
C ASP A 564 -16.68 6.05 -23.03
N GLU A 565 -16.31 7.22 -22.51
CA GLU A 565 -14.92 7.58 -22.11
C GLU A 565 -14.31 6.61 -21.07
N ASN A 566 -15.10 5.62 -20.60
CA ASN A 566 -14.74 4.61 -19.60
C ASN A 566 -14.46 3.21 -20.20
N ASN A 567 -14.36 3.07 -21.52
CA ASN A 567 -13.95 1.80 -22.09
C ASN A 567 -12.43 1.57 -21.89
N ASP A 568 -12.09 0.86 -20.82
CA ASP A 568 -10.71 0.51 -20.49
C ASP A 568 -10.01 -0.24 -21.62
N ILE A 569 -10.71 -1.03 -22.45
CA ILE A 569 -10.10 -1.72 -23.60
C ILE A 569 -9.65 -0.68 -24.64
N VAL A 570 -10.51 0.27 -24.98
CA VAL A 570 -10.23 1.36 -25.94
C VAL A 570 -9.10 2.26 -25.43
N LYS A 571 -9.14 2.64 -24.15
CA LYS A 571 -8.10 3.49 -23.55
C LYS A 571 -6.72 2.84 -23.60
N ARG A 572 -6.64 1.54 -23.25
CA ARG A 572 -5.39 0.78 -23.26
C ARG A 572 -4.90 0.55 -24.69
N ALA A 573 -5.80 0.29 -25.63
CA ALA A 573 -5.47 0.25 -27.06
C ALA A 573 -4.85 1.58 -27.50
N LYS A 574 -5.52 2.73 -27.29
CA LYS A 574 -4.99 4.06 -27.65
C LYS A 574 -3.61 4.34 -27.02
N ASN A 575 -3.40 3.96 -25.75
CA ASN A 575 -2.09 4.04 -25.11
C ASN A 575 -1.03 3.21 -25.85
N MET A 576 -1.33 1.94 -26.14
CA MET A 576 -0.43 1.07 -26.90
C MET A 576 -0.14 1.62 -28.31
N SER A 577 -1.12 2.26 -28.97
CA SER A 577 -0.94 2.92 -30.28
C SER A 577 0.09 4.03 -30.18
N SER A 578 -0.06 4.91 -29.19
CA SER A 578 0.86 6.02 -28.94
C SER A 578 2.29 5.53 -28.65
N MET A 579 2.42 4.43 -27.89
CA MET A 579 3.72 3.82 -27.60
C MET A 579 4.37 3.22 -28.85
N ALA A 580 3.61 2.45 -29.65
CA ALA A 580 4.08 1.89 -30.91
C ALA A 580 4.46 2.99 -31.92
N PHE A 581 3.71 4.09 -31.97
CA PHE A 581 4.04 5.24 -32.80
C PHE A 581 5.36 5.90 -32.38
N ALA A 582 5.62 6.06 -31.08
CA ALA A 582 6.89 6.56 -30.59
C ALA A 582 8.08 5.65 -30.96
N MET A 583 7.88 4.33 -30.93
CA MET A 583 8.89 3.34 -31.36
C MET A 583 9.10 3.38 -32.88
N TYR A 584 8.07 3.66 -33.68
CA TYR A 584 8.22 3.94 -35.10
C TYR A 584 9.02 5.23 -35.36
N GLN A 585 8.74 6.32 -34.65
CA GLN A 585 9.50 7.57 -34.80
C GLN A 585 10.99 7.35 -34.51
N PHE A 586 11.32 6.52 -33.50
CA PHE A 586 12.69 6.09 -33.24
C PHE A 586 13.35 5.43 -34.45
N THR A 587 12.65 4.56 -35.19
CA THR A 587 13.20 3.93 -36.41
C THR A 587 13.54 4.93 -37.52
N LYS A 588 12.98 6.14 -37.47
CA LYS A 588 13.28 7.26 -38.38
C LYS A 588 14.31 8.25 -37.84
N GLY A 589 14.76 8.06 -36.60
CA GLY A 589 15.59 9.05 -35.91
C GLY A 589 14.82 10.31 -35.49
N GLU A 590 13.49 10.24 -35.42
CA GLU A 590 12.59 11.34 -35.05
C GLU A 590 11.91 11.05 -33.70
N GLY A 591 11.26 12.06 -33.12
CA GLY A 591 10.42 11.89 -31.93
C GLY A 591 11.18 11.91 -30.59
N ARG A 592 10.52 11.42 -29.53
CA ARG A 592 10.98 11.56 -28.14
C ARG A 592 12.04 10.54 -27.69
N LEU A 593 12.12 9.40 -28.37
CA LEU A 593 13.08 8.34 -28.06
C LEU A 593 14.37 8.61 -28.84
N ASN A 594 15.46 8.90 -28.14
CA ASN A 594 16.70 9.36 -28.76
C ASN A 594 17.83 8.35 -28.65
N THR A 595 17.70 7.34 -27.77
CA THR A 595 18.72 6.34 -27.51
C THR A 595 18.16 4.92 -27.59
N THR A 596 19.04 3.96 -27.84
CA THR A 596 18.69 2.52 -27.77
C THR A 596 18.16 2.10 -26.40
N GLN A 597 18.59 2.76 -25.32
CA GLN A 597 18.05 2.53 -23.98
C GLN A 597 16.61 3.05 -23.85
N ASP A 598 16.29 4.21 -24.43
CA ASP A 598 14.93 4.76 -24.43
C ASP A 598 13.96 3.80 -25.14
N LEU A 599 14.41 3.17 -26.24
CA LEU A 599 13.63 2.16 -26.96
C LEU A 599 13.35 0.93 -26.08
N PHE A 600 14.36 0.40 -25.39
CA PHE A 600 14.22 -0.76 -24.52
C PHE A 600 13.25 -0.46 -23.37
N THR A 601 13.41 0.70 -22.74
CA THR A 601 12.51 1.18 -21.71
C THR A 601 11.08 1.36 -22.22
N GLN A 602 10.88 1.90 -23.42
CA GLN A 602 9.57 2.02 -24.05
C GLN A 602 8.93 0.64 -24.32
N ALA A 603 9.74 -0.34 -24.73
CA ALA A 603 9.28 -1.71 -24.98
C ALA A 603 8.86 -2.43 -23.69
N GLU A 604 9.51 -2.18 -22.55
CA GLU A 604 9.06 -2.69 -21.24
C GLU A 604 7.67 -2.14 -20.89
N TYR A 605 7.47 -0.83 -21.07
CA TYR A 605 6.16 -0.21 -20.86
C TYR A 605 5.09 -0.75 -21.82
N PHE A 606 5.45 -0.96 -23.08
CA PHE A 606 4.54 -1.55 -24.06
C PHE A 606 4.09 -2.96 -23.63
N ALA A 607 5.03 -3.79 -23.15
CA ALA A 607 4.75 -5.12 -22.63
C ALA A 607 3.87 -5.11 -21.37
N GLU A 608 4.10 -4.16 -20.46
CA GLU A 608 3.25 -3.98 -19.27
C GLU A 608 1.82 -3.57 -19.62
N GLU A 609 1.66 -2.64 -20.57
CA GLU A 609 0.34 -2.17 -21.00
C GLU A 609 -0.43 -3.27 -21.75
N ALA A 610 0.27 -4.08 -22.56
CA ALA A 610 -0.29 -5.29 -23.19
C ALA A 610 -0.78 -6.32 -22.15
N ASN A 611 -0.03 -6.52 -21.06
CA ASN A 611 -0.43 -7.43 -19.99
C ASN A 611 -1.65 -6.91 -19.21
N ARG A 612 -1.78 -5.59 -19.05
CA ARG A 612 -2.98 -4.97 -18.46
C ARG A 612 -4.20 -5.14 -19.38
N LEU A 613 -4.04 -4.90 -20.69
CA LEU A 613 -5.09 -5.14 -21.68
C LEU A 613 -5.55 -6.61 -21.65
N TYR A 614 -4.60 -7.57 -21.62
CA TYR A 614 -4.90 -8.99 -21.51
C TYR A 614 -5.84 -9.31 -20.33
N LYS A 615 -5.55 -8.78 -19.13
CA LYS A 615 -6.38 -9.02 -17.93
C LYS A 615 -7.80 -8.48 -18.10
N ILE A 616 -7.94 -7.28 -18.65
CA ILE A 616 -9.23 -6.63 -18.89
C ILE A 616 -10.03 -7.41 -19.93
N VAL A 617 -9.41 -7.76 -21.06
CA VAL A 617 -10.08 -8.53 -22.12
C VAL A 617 -10.41 -9.95 -21.67
N ARG A 618 -9.61 -10.56 -20.80
CA ARG A 618 -9.93 -11.85 -20.19
C ARG A 618 -11.19 -11.76 -19.33
N GLN A 619 -11.33 -10.70 -18.54
CA GLN A 619 -12.55 -10.45 -17.77
C GLN A 619 -13.76 -10.17 -18.68
N PHE A 620 -13.58 -9.40 -19.75
CA PHE A 620 -14.61 -9.15 -20.77
C PHE A 620 -15.07 -10.45 -21.43
N SER A 621 -14.15 -11.37 -21.75
CA SER A 621 -14.46 -12.66 -22.39
C SER A 621 -15.43 -13.53 -21.59
N TYR A 622 -15.48 -13.39 -20.25
CA TYR A 622 -16.44 -14.12 -19.41
C TYR A 622 -17.88 -13.66 -19.63
N GLN A 623 -18.06 -12.41 -20.04
CA GLN A 623 -19.37 -11.81 -20.28
C GLN A 623 -19.86 -12.12 -21.70
N VAL A 624 -18.94 -12.39 -22.64
CA VAL A 624 -19.31 -12.78 -24.01
C VAL A 624 -20.01 -14.15 -24.00
N PRO A 625 -21.19 -14.30 -24.63
CA PRO A 625 -21.86 -15.59 -24.78
C PRO A 625 -20.97 -16.61 -25.50
N ALA A 626 -21.21 -17.89 -25.23
CA ALA A 626 -20.55 -18.95 -25.97
C ALA A 626 -20.96 -18.90 -27.46
N GLY A 627 -19.98 -18.76 -28.33
CA GLY A 627 -20.17 -18.63 -29.77
C GLY A 627 -18.84 -18.58 -30.52
N SER A 628 -18.90 -18.55 -31.86
CA SER A 628 -17.71 -18.48 -32.72
C SER A 628 -16.86 -17.23 -32.43
N THR A 629 -17.48 -16.06 -32.22
CA THR A 629 -16.78 -14.81 -31.93
C THR A 629 -16.00 -14.85 -30.60
N LYS A 630 -16.53 -15.52 -29.56
CA LYS A 630 -15.81 -15.72 -28.29
C LYS A 630 -14.62 -16.66 -28.44
N LYS A 631 -14.78 -17.72 -29.24
CA LYS A 631 -13.70 -18.68 -29.51
C LYS A 631 -12.55 -17.98 -30.24
N GLU A 632 -12.87 -17.16 -31.23
CA GLU A 632 -11.91 -16.34 -31.98
C GLU A 632 -11.20 -15.31 -31.08
N LEU A 633 -11.96 -14.62 -30.20
CA LEU A 633 -11.39 -13.70 -29.22
C LEU A 633 -10.38 -14.38 -28.30
N LEU A 634 -10.72 -15.55 -27.76
CA LEU A 634 -9.83 -16.31 -26.88
C LEU A 634 -8.60 -16.84 -27.61
N GLU A 635 -8.74 -17.25 -28.88
CA GLU A 635 -7.61 -17.70 -29.69
C GLU A 635 -6.56 -16.60 -29.91
N HIS A 636 -7.00 -15.36 -30.13
CA HIS A 636 -6.09 -14.22 -30.21
C HIS A 636 -5.55 -13.80 -28.84
N LEU A 637 -6.40 -13.77 -27.81
CA LEU A 637 -6.04 -13.35 -26.47
C LEU A 637 -5.00 -14.28 -25.82
N ASP A 638 -5.11 -15.59 -26.01
CA ASP A 638 -4.20 -16.57 -25.42
C ASP A 638 -2.78 -16.52 -26.02
N LYS A 639 -2.60 -15.84 -27.16
CA LYS A 639 -1.28 -15.59 -27.77
C LYS A 639 -0.56 -14.39 -27.13
N VAL A 640 -1.30 -13.47 -26.49
CA VAL A 640 -0.74 -12.22 -25.92
C VAL A 640 0.32 -12.47 -24.84
N PRO A 641 0.13 -13.35 -23.83
CA PRO A 641 1.14 -13.59 -22.80
C PRO A 641 2.48 -14.06 -23.36
N THR A 642 2.46 -14.89 -24.41
CA THR A 642 3.67 -15.40 -25.07
C THR A 642 4.47 -14.27 -25.71
N TYR A 643 3.83 -13.40 -26.48
CA TYR A 643 4.49 -12.24 -27.11
C TYR A 643 4.98 -11.21 -26.09
N VAL A 644 4.23 -11.01 -24.99
CA VAL A 644 4.67 -10.17 -23.86
C VAL A 644 5.94 -10.74 -23.23
N GLN A 645 5.97 -12.06 -22.99
CA GLN A 645 7.15 -12.72 -22.41
C GLN A 645 8.35 -12.69 -23.36
N GLN A 646 8.14 -12.91 -24.66
CA GLN A 646 9.18 -12.80 -25.68
C GLN A 646 9.79 -11.41 -25.70
N LEU A 647 8.97 -10.37 -25.78
CA LEU A 647 9.43 -8.98 -25.75
C LEU A 647 10.20 -8.66 -24.45
N GLN A 648 9.68 -9.08 -23.29
CA GLN A 648 10.35 -8.86 -22.00
C GLN A 648 11.69 -9.61 -21.90
N PHE A 649 11.79 -10.82 -22.45
CA PHE A 649 13.04 -11.57 -22.48
C PHE A 649 14.08 -10.88 -23.35
N THR A 650 13.71 -10.50 -24.58
CA THR A 650 14.58 -9.78 -25.51
C THR A 650 15.08 -8.47 -24.92
N VAL A 651 14.23 -7.71 -24.22
CA VAL A 651 14.63 -6.44 -23.60
C VAL A 651 15.56 -6.64 -22.41
N LYS A 652 15.42 -7.74 -21.64
CA LYS A 652 16.27 -8.05 -20.48
C LYS A 652 17.59 -8.72 -20.84
N GLU A 653 17.72 -9.25 -22.06
CA GLU A 653 18.94 -9.94 -22.51
C GLU A 653 20.15 -8.99 -22.56
N PRO A 654 21.26 -9.29 -21.85
CA PRO A 654 22.44 -8.44 -21.87
C PRO A 654 23.19 -8.61 -23.20
N THR A 655 23.46 -7.50 -23.90
CA THR A 655 24.24 -7.49 -25.15
C THR A 655 25.50 -6.65 -25.00
N VAL A 656 26.62 -7.09 -25.58
CA VAL A 656 27.90 -6.39 -25.56
C VAL A 656 28.38 -6.13 -26.99
N GLY A 657 28.64 -4.86 -27.31
CA GLY A 657 29.13 -4.43 -28.63
C GLY A 657 28.03 -3.91 -29.57
N ARG A 658 28.41 -3.03 -30.50
CA ARG A 658 27.47 -2.27 -31.36
C ARG A 658 26.56 -3.17 -32.20
N ALA A 659 27.13 -4.19 -32.86
CA ALA A 659 26.35 -5.11 -33.70
C ALA A 659 25.33 -5.94 -32.90
N ALA A 660 25.69 -6.40 -31.70
CA ALA A 660 24.78 -7.12 -30.82
C ALA A 660 23.67 -6.21 -30.27
N THR A 661 24.00 -4.97 -29.90
CA THR A 661 23.00 -3.96 -29.50
C THR A 661 22.04 -3.65 -30.65
N PHE A 662 22.53 -3.52 -31.88
CA PHE A 662 21.67 -3.32 -33.05
C PHE A 662 20.76 -4.52 -33.32
N SER A 663 21.27 -5.76 -33.23
CA SER A 663 20.45 -6.96 -33.37
C SER A 663 19.35 -7.03 -32.32
N LYS A 664 19.64 -6.63 -31.08
CA LYS A 664 18.62 -6.52 -30.03
C LYS A 664 17.57 -5.46 -30.35
N VAL A 665 17.99 -4.30 -30.86
CA VAL A 665 17.06 -3.24 -31.31
C VAL A 665 16.12 -3.76 -32.40
N ASP A 666 16.66 -4.42 -33.42
CA ASP A 666 15.84 -5.01 -34.49
C ASP A 666 14.85 -6.04 -33.92
N ASN A 667 15.30 -6.95 -33.06
CA ASN A 667 14.42 -7.92 -32.39
C ASN A 667 13.32 -7.24 -31.58
N VAL A 668 13.64 -6.20 -30.78
CA VAL A 668 12.63 -5.45 -30.00
C VAL A 668 11.58 -4.81 -30.90
N ILE A 669 11.99 -4.24 -32.05
CA ILE A 669 11.07 -3.66 -33.03
C ILE A 669 10.17 -4.75 -33.65
N GLN A 670 10.73 -5.91 -34.00
CA GLN A 670 9.97 -7.04 -34.55
C GLN A 670 8.99 -7.63 -33.53
N GLU A 671 9.42 -7.86 -32.29
CA GLU A 671 8.57 -8.42 -31.23
C GLU A 671 7.44 -7.47 -30.85
N THR A 672 7.72 -6.16 -30.78
CA THR A 672 6.68 -5.13 -30.57
C THR A 672 5.67 -5.15 -31.71
N LYS A 673 6.15 -5.29 -32.95
CA LYS A 673 5.30 -5.42 -34.14
C LYS A 673 4.40 -6.66 -34.07
N HIS A 674 4.95 -7.83 -33.74
CA HIS A 674 4.16 -9.06 -33.60
C HIS A 674 3.11 -8.96 -32.50
N LEU A 675 3.49 -8.42 -31.33
CA LEU A 675 2.56 -8.20 -30.22
C LEU A 675 1.43 -7.23 -30.61
N MET A 676 1.77 -6.12 -31.27
CA MET A 676 0.80 -5.14 -31.74
C MET A 676 -0.23 -5.72 -32.73
N ASN A 677 0.21 -6.59 -33.65
CA ASN A 677 -0.69 -7.28 -34.59
C ASN A 677 -1.73 -8.13 -33.86
N VAL A 678 -1.30 -8.90 -32.84
CA VAL A 678 -2.21 -9.73 -32.05
C VAL A 678 -3.17 -8.86 -31.24
N ILE A 679 -2.68 -7.77 -30.65
CA ILE A 679 -3.49 -6.83 -29.87
C ILE A 679 -4.56 -6.17 -30.75
N SER A 680 -4.21 -5.75 -31.96
CA SER A 680 -5.16 -5.20 -32.93
C SER A 680 -6.31 -6.17 -33.18
N LYS A 681 -6.00 -7.45 -33.48
CA LYS A 681 -7.02 -8.50 -33.67
C LYS A 681 -7.88 -8.71 -32.43
N VAL A 682 -7.28 -8.72 -31.23
CA VAL A 682 -8.01 -8.83 -29.96
C VAL A 682 -9.02 -7.69 -29.81
N VAL A 683 -8.62 -6.44 -30.09
CA VAL A 683 -9.49 -5.26 -29.98
C VAL A 683 -10.61 -5.31 -31.03
N THR A 684 -10.32 -5.67 -32.27
CA THR A 684 -11.33 -5.85 -33.32
C THR A 684 -12.35 -6.93 -32.95
N THR A 685 -11.91 -8.10 -32.47
CA THR A 685 -12.84 -9.15 -32.07
C THR A 685 -13.65 -8.75 -30.81
N CYS A 686 -13.09 -7.91 -29.93
CA CYS A 686 -13.86 -7.32 -28.82
C CYS A 686 -15.00 -6.42 -29.33
N PHE A 687 -14.77 -5.67 -30.40
CA PHE A 687 -15.79 -4.80 -31.02
C PHE A 687 -16.93 -5.63 -31.61
N ASP A 688 -16.58 -6.68 -32.36
CA ASP A 688 -17.56 -7.60 -32.93
C ASP A 688 -18.38 -8.31 -31.85
N CYS A 689 -17.76 -8.65 -30.71
CA CYS A 689 -18.44 -9.20 -29.55
C CYS A 689 -19.42 -8.20 -28.92
N ALA A 690 -19.05 -6.91 -28.88
CA ALA A 690 -19.89 -5.86 -28.33
C ALA A 690 -21.09 -5.53 -29.23
N ASN A 691 -20.91 -5.49 -30.56
CA ASN A 691 -21.95 -5.10 -31.52
C ASN A 691 -22.97 -6.20 -31.87
N LYS A 692 -22.62 -7.50 -31.72
CA LYS A 692 -23.54 -8.63 -32.00
C LYS A 692 -24.62 -8.85 -30.92
N GLY A 693 -24.82 -7.90 -30.00
CA GLY A 693 -26.07 -7.75 -29.25
C GLY A 693 -26.31 -8.66 -28.04
N LEU A 694 -25.29 -8.99 -27.24
CA LEU A 694 -25.50 -9.87 -26.07
C LEU A 694 -24.84 -9.48 -24.74
N ILE A 695 -24.48 -8.21 -24.50
CA ILE A 695 -24.15 -7.74 -23.13
C ILE A 695 -24.44 -6.22 -23.00
N PRO A 696 -25.25 -5.77 -22.03
CA PRO A 696 -25.16 -4.40 -21.54
C PRO A 696 -23.87 -4.28 -20.73
N LEU A 697 -22.87 -3.57 -21.27
CA LEU A 697 -21.51 -3.44 -20.73
C LEU A 697 -21.45 -2.85 -19.30
N ASP A 698 -22.59 -2.35 -18.78
CA ASP A 698 -22.64 -1.45 -17.63
C ASP A 698 -22.94 -2.12 -16.27
N LYS A 699 -23.19 -3.45 -16.23
CA LYS A 699 -23.66 -4.13 -14.99
C LYS A 699 -22.73 -5.17 -14.35
N ALA A 700 -21.58 -5.50 -14.93
CA ALA A 700 -20.74 -6.60 -14.43
C ALA A 700 -19.37 -6.18 -13.86
N ILE A 701 -18.82 -5.02 -14.25
CA ILE A 701 -17.53 -4.55 -13.70
C ILE A 701 -17.72 -3.97 -12.28
N ASN A 702 -18.92 -3.49 -11.95
CA ASN A 702 -19.25 -2.83 -10.67
C ASN A 702 -19.84 -3.74 -9.57
N LYS A 703 -20.18 -5.01 -9.86
CA LYS A 703 -20.93 -5.86 -8.91
C LYS A 703 -20.09 -6.65 -7.90
N THR A 704 -18.78 -6.74 -8.05
CA THR A 704 -17.91 -7.38 -7.05
C THR A 704 -17.66 -6.51 -5.81
N SER A 705 -18.15 -5.26 -5.79
CA SER A 705 -17.98 -4.30 -4.69
C SER A 705 -19.22 -4.16 -3.79
N ALA A 706 -20.38 -4.69 -4.19
CA ALA A 706 -21.67 -4.33 -3.56
C ALA A 706 -22.24 -5.36 -2.55
N ASN A 707 -21.72 -6.58 -2.45
CA ASN A 707 -22.33 -7.64 -1.62
C ASN A 707 -21.82 -7.76 -0.17
N ALA A 708 -21.18 -6.73 0.39
CA ALA A 708 -20.64 -6.76 1.77
C ALA A 708 -21.29 -5.75 2.73
N ARG A 709 -22.41 -5.12 2.35
CA ARG A 709 -23.02 -4.03 3.15
C ARG A 709 -24.53 -4.21 3.26
N ASP A 710 -24.97 -5.21 4.03
CA ASP A 710 -26.28 -5.09 4.68
C ASP A 710 -26.36 -6.02 5.90
N ASN A 711 -26.18 -5.46 7.09
CA ASN A 711 -26.87 -5.88 8.31
C ASN A 711 -26.74 -4.74 9.33
N SER A 712 -27.70 -3.83 9.25
CA SER A 712 -27.92 -2.69 10.16
C SER A 712 -28.67 -3.17 11.40
N TYR A 713 -28.05 -3.03 12.58
CA TYR A 713 -28.77 -2.96 13.84
C TYR A 713 -28.62 -1.53 14.39
N LYS A 714 -29.73 -0.80 14.38
CA LYS A 714 -29.90 0.53 15.01
C LYS A 714 -29.74 0.42 16.53
N LEU A 715 -28.92 1.28 17.13
CA LEU A 715 -29.08 1.72 18.52
C LEU A 715 -28.78 3.21 18.62
N ASP A 716 -29.73 3.94 19.20
CA ASP A 716 -29.71 5.38 19.49
C ASP A 716 -28.70 5.71 20.60
N PHE A 717 -28.06 6.88 20.49
CA PHE A 717 -27.22 7.43 21.57
C PHE A 717 -27.61 8.89 21.83
N THR A 718 -28.60 9.09 22.69
CA THR A 718 -28.73 10.31 23.48
C THR A 718 -28.06 10.06 24.83
N GLY A 719 -26.99 10.80 25.11
CA GLY A 719 -26.45 10.87 26.47
C GLY A 719 -24.96 11.16 26.52
N LEU A 720 -24.65 12.26 27.22
CA LEU A 720 -23.39 12.54 27.91
C LEU A 720 -22.27 13.15 27.06
N SER A 721 -22.40 14.45 26.81
CA SER A 721 -21.23 15.33 26.72
C SER A 721 -20.98 15.98 28.09
N ALA A 722 -19.70 15.89 28.46
CA ALA A 722 -18.92 16.49 29.53
C ALA A 722 -19.49 17.69 30.30
N GLY A 723 -19.31 17.63 31.62
CA GLY A 723 -19.15 18.82 32.46
C GLY A 723 -17.73 19.39 32.35
N GLY A 724 -17.62 20.70 32.59
CA GLY A 724 -16.35 21.37 32.88
C GLY A 724 -16.19 22.74 32.22
N ALA A 725 -16.59 23.79 32.96
CA ALA A 725 -16.09 25.17 33.05
C ALA A 725 -15.33 25.80 31.86
N GLY A 726 -15.52 27.07 31.47
CA GLY A 726 -16.28 28.19 32.01
C GLY A 726 -15.70 29.49 31.42
N ALA A 727 -16.56 30.41 30.97
CA ALA A 727 -16.25 31.83 30.79
C ALA A 727 -17.57 32.59 30.66
N GLY A 728 -17.74 33.63 31.48
CA GLY A 728 -19.02 34.28 31.73
C GLY A 728 -19.47 35.29 30.67
N GLY A 729 -20.76 35.63 30.74
CA GLY A 729 -21.31 36.79 30.05
C GLY A 729 -22.82 36.78 29.92
N GLY A 730 -23.52 37.47 30.83
CA GLY A 730 -24.69 38.27 30.47
C GLY A 730 -26.10 37.67 30.60
N ARG A 731 -26.78 38.09 31.67
CA ARG A 731 -28.19 38.55 31.71
C ARG A 731 -29.30 37.63 31.17
N GLY A 732 -29.95 36.93 32.11
CA GLY A 732 -31.29 37.28 32.63
C GLY A 732 -32.53 36.92 31.80
N THR A 733 -33.33 36.00 32.33
CA THR A 733 -34.82 36.01 32.39
C THR A 733 -35.27 34.77 33.20
N SER A 734 -35.76 34.99 34.43
CA SER A 734 -37.15 34.79 34.88
C SER A 734 -37.67 33.35 35.01
N ARG A 735 -37.99 33.00 36.27
CA ARG A 735 -39.28 32.40 36.74
C ARG A 735 -39.58 30.95 36.33
N ASP A 736 -40.13 30.04 37.13
CA ASP A 736 -40.87 30.03 38.40
C ASP A 736 -40.58 28.67 39.10
N GLU A 737 -40.60 28.58 40.44
CA GLU A 737 -41.59 27.81 41.27
C GLU A 737 -41.72 26.32 40.90
N GLU A 738 -41.71 25.31 41.77
CA GLU A 738 -42.18 25.13 43.15
C GLU A 738 -41.67 23.70 43.54
N ALA A 739 -41.12 23.47 44.72
CA ALA A 739 -41.80 22.92 45.90
C ALA A 739 -41.43 21.47 46.23
N GLY A 740 -41.11 21.27 47.51
CA GLY A 740 -41.32 20.03 48.28
C GLY A 740 -40.23 18.97 48.12
N GLY A 741 -39.54 18.50 49.16
CA GLY A 741 -39.79 18.61 50.59
C GLY A 741 -39.43 17.28 51.25
N GLY A 742 -38.73 17.35 52.38
CA GLY A 742 -38.56 16.27 53.35
C GLY A 742 -37.50 15.22 52.99
N GLY A 743 -36.62 14.79 53.88
CA GLY A 743 -36.52 15.01 55.31
C GLY A 743 -35.81 13.81 55.95
N GLY A 744 -34.99 14.08 56.98
CA GLY A 744 -34.47 13.11 57.95
C GLY A 744 -33.33 12.22 57.42
N GLY A 745 -32.26 11.98 58.16
CA GLY A 745 -31.93 12.31 59.54
C GLY A 745 -30.60 11.64 59.89
N ASP A 746 -29.85 12.32 60.76
CA ASP A 746 -28.93 11.82 61.79
C ASP A 746 -28.11 10.54 61.54
N ALA A 747 -26.78 10.68 61.58
CA ALA A 747 -26.03 10.38 62.81
C ALA A 747 -24.51 10.53 62.61
N LYS A 748 -23.95 11.45 63.40
CA LYS A 748 -22.55 11.58 63.88
C LYS A 748 -22.02 10.29 64.55
N PRO A 749 -20.79 10.28 65.14
CA PRO A 749 -19.51 10.86 64.72
C PRO A 749 -18.29 9.93 65.05
N GLY A 750 -17.08 10.44 64.80
CA GLY A 750 -15.86 10.06 65.52
C GLY A 750 -14.84 9.37 64.63
N GLY A 751 -13.58 9.78 64.54
CA GLY A 751 -12.82 10.75 65.32
C GLY A 751 -11.39 10.22 65.41
N SER A 752 -10.40 11.13 65.33
CA SER A 752 -9.01 10.94 65.79
C SER A 752 -8.18 9.90 65.00
N SER A 753 -6.88 10.00 64.73
CA SER A 753 -5.82 10.93 65.08
C SER A 753 -4.61 10.58 64.20
N SER A 754 -3.92 11.62 63.74
CA SER A 754 -2.46 11.78 63.64
C SER A 754 -1.51 10.59 63.83
N ASP A 755 -0.47 10.66 62.99
CA ASP A 755 0.95 10.64 63.34
C ASP A 755 1.83 9.41 62.98
N THR A 756 2.67 9.70 61.97
CA THR A 756 4.14 9.59 61.90
C THR A 756 4.88 8.26 62.10
N ALA A 757 5.79 8.05 61.15
CA ALA A 757 7.12 7.43 61.25
C ALA A 757 7.21 5.90 61.43
N MET A 758 7.49 5.22 60.32
CA MET A 758 8.83 4.67 60.01
C MET A 758 8.99 4.43 58.53
#